data_AF-W6KIY4-F1
#
_entry.id   AF-W6KIY4-F1
#
_cell.length_a   1.000
_cell.length_b   1.000
_cell.length_c   1.000
_cell.angle_alpha   90.00
_cell.angle_beta   90.00
_cell.angle_gamma   90.00
#
_symmetry.space_group_name_H-M   'P 1'
#
loop_
_entity.id
_entity.type
_entity.pdbx_description
1 polymer ?
#
loop_
_entity_poly.entity_id
_entity_poly.type
_entity_poly.pdbx_seq_one_letter_code
_entity_poly.pdbx_strand_id
1 'polypeptide(L)'
;MLSGCWLLSDLDGTLISTPHKAQGKYPSITQSPCFDPIRRWLMNGGSVCIITTADLRTLSQVYFPLQPYLAQGRVGSPQQDPQKSGNSNRNIPKTNNSHALGTTLSSTEAYQPGKNVSSLSNENTEASEPFGKGSLLLSLYSGAALYRCTSNSVELLTDYVNSIHFATPESTDMLKSCKTLPVQVQIENKSSSDNKNVGFGTANCVQGTCINRGVSKKLLSYLTNLYERFIFDLLSGEPVVVSASLRLSRRYQMMWIMILRYLDDIYQSVHPERLAEKPILESSKDFAAYLSTMRCDAEAVLWKMRYLRSRPDLLICLGVLRVEYIVDTAFSSVAPASLGQCKLQESKDQALLIESVKSLLLKDLPQDMNSRAEAFASHMIHALGVDPGCLRKRHQETDSTLVDVAQVIVLGIPLGLFSRYFVKSIPEFARIGVNIMPQPNSVVFSKLGINKSTTVQYLLGENVDRNRSFPKVVGVGSSPSHRGPCGPTPVCSAKILALGDNPHTTDHGLTVFRKVRFISVEKMSQREERHQRIERRLNRTRMLERLGEKPRMPDGSTAPSFKELVASLTKCGPLMDDRLFPNIAYVGNEEDGTAIFLTTLMDELNVPPFNISTKLACKAGATPVDPETFTEALSKAVELASCEAQAGKTKSNL
;
A
#
# COMPACT_ATOMS: atom_id res chain seq x y z
N MET A 1 -5.94 -24.30 18.25
CA MET A 1 -4.55 -24.43 18.72
C MET A 1 -3.80 -23.09 18.65
N LEU A 2 -3.82 -22.39 17.51
CA LEU A 2 -3.09 -21.14 17.28
C LEU A 2 -3.84 -19.88 17.77
N SER A 3 -4.82 -20.03 18.66
CA SER A 3 -5.61 -18.89 19.14
C SER A 3 -4.72 -17.87 19.85
N GLY A 4 -4.83 -16.60 19.43
CA GLY A 4 -3.99 -15.50 19.92
C GLY A 4 -2.59 -15.43 19.30
N CYS A 5 -2.24 -16.34 18.38
CA CYS A 5 -1.00 -16.25 17.60
C CYS A 5 -1.24 -15.39 16.36
N TRP A 6 -0.32 -14.46 16.08
CA TRP A 6 -0.42 -13.53 14.97
C TRP A 6 0.80 -13.60 14.05
N LEU A 7 0.50 -13.69 12.76
CA LEU A 7 1.46 -13.58 11.68
C LEU A 7 1.31 -12.19 11.04
N LEU A 8 2.30 -11.32 11.24
CA LEU A 8 2.39 -10.03 10.57
C LEU A 8 3.31 -10.20 9.37
N SER A 9 2.91 -9.78 8.17
CA SER A 9 3.71 -10.08 6.98
C SER A 9 3.64 -8.97 5.96
N ASP A 10 4.76 -8.65 5.32
CA ASP A 10 4.72 -8.03 4.00
C ASP A 10 4.08 -8.98 2.96
N LEU A 11 3.75 -8.47 1.78
CA LEU A 11 3.12 -9.23 0.69
C LEU A 11 4.11 -9.59 -0.43
N ASP A 12 4.62 -8.58 -1.14
CA ASP A 12 5.35 -8.73 -2.39
C ASP A 12 6.82 -9.12 -2.11
N GLY A 13 7.25 -10.32 -2.50
CA GLY A 13 8.57 -10.87 -2.18
C GLY A 13 8.61 -11.66 -0.87
N THR A 14 7.52 -11.65 -0.10
CA THR A 14 7.40 -12.36 1.19
C THR A 14 6.38 -13.48 1.13
N LEU A 15 5.12 -13.19 0.77
CA LEU A 15 4.06 -14.20 0.65
C LEU A 15 3.73 -14.55 -0.80
N ILE A 16 4.00 -13.66 -1.74
CA ILE A 16 3.81 -13.86 -3.18
C ILE A 16 5.00 -13.28 -3.92
N SER A 17 5.25 -13.71 -5.15
CA SER A 17 6.34 -13.16 -5.96
C SER A 17 6.15 -11.67 -6.23
N THR A 18 7.24 -10.90 -6.20
CA THR A 18 7.22 -9.48 -6.61
C THR A 18 6.74 -9.33 -8.06
N PRO A 19 6.11 -8.21 -8.43
CA PRO A 19 5.69 -7.97 -9.81
C PRO A 19 6.86 -8.05 -10.81
N HIS A 20 8.08 -7.69 -10.38
CA HIS A 20 9.27 -7.84 -11.20
C HIS A 20 9.55 -9.32 -11.53
N LYS A 21 9.53 -10.20 -10.52
CA LYS A 21 9.68 -11.66 -10.68
C LYS A 21 8.53 -12.26 -11.52
N ALA A 22 7.33 -11.69 -11.40
CA ALA A 22 6.12 -12.11 -12.13
C ALA A 22 5.90 -11.40 -13.49
N GLN A 23 6.94 -10.80 -14.10
CA GLN A 23 6.86 -10.16 -15.42
C GLN A 23 5.78 -9.05 -15.52
N GLY A 24 5.60 -8.28 -14.46
CA GLY A 24 4.61 -7.21 -14.34
C GLY A 24 3.20 -7.69 -13.96
N LYS A 25 3.00 -8.99 -13.75
CA LYS A 25 1.73 -9.54 -13.23
C LYS A 25 1.67 -9.44 -11.71
N TYR A 26 0.45 -9.49 -11.19
CA TYR A 26 0.15 -9.52 -9.76
C TYR A 26 -0.45 -10.89 -9.42
N PRO A 27 0.37 -11.89 -9.07
CA PRO A 27 -0.10 -13.25 -8.86
C PRO A 27 -1.03 -13.34 -7.63
N SER A 28 -1.96 -14.28 -7.70
CA SER A 28 -2.79 -14.68 -6.55
C SER A 28 -1.96 -15.49 -5.56
N ILE A 29 -2.28 -15.43 -4.28
CA ILE A 29 -1.67 -16.25 -3.24
C ILE A 29 -1.84 -17.74 -3.53
N THR A 30 -2.89 -18.15 -4.26
CA THR A 30 -3.08 -19.54 -4.71
C THR A 30 -1.98 -20.04 -5.64
N GLN A 31 -1.19 -19.14 -6.24
CA GLN A 31 -0.04 -19.46 -7.09
C GLN A 31 1.28 -19.46 -6.31
N SER A 32 1.23 -19.11 -5.01
CA SER A 32 2.39 -19.06 -4.13
C SER A 32 2.52 -20.33 -3.30
N PRO A 33 3.76 -20.78 -3.00
CA PRO A 33 4.00 -21.86 -2.04
C PRO A 33 3.46 -21.55 -0.63
N CYS A 34 3.21 -20.27 -0.31
CA CYS A 34 2.67 -19.85 0.98
C CYS A 34 1.18 -20.12 1.16
N PHE A 35 0.43 -20.49 0.11
CA PHE A 35 -1.02 -20.67 0.21
C PHE A 35 -1.42 -21.70 1.25
N ASP A 36 -0.89 -22.92 1.14
CA ASP A 36 -1.24 -24.02 2.02
C ASP A 36 -0.80 -23.75 3.47
N PRO A 37 0.42 -23.25 3.74
CA PRO A 37 0.82 -22.89 5.10
C PRO A 37 -0.09 -21.82 5.74
N ILE A 38 -0.43 -20.75 5.01
CA ILE A 38 -1.30 -19.68 5.53
C ILE A 38 -2.72 -20.21 5.76
N ARG A 39 -3.23 -21.03 4.85
CA ARG A 39 -4.53 -21.69 5.02
C ARG A 39 -4.53 -22.55 6.29
N ARG A 40 -3.45 -23.29 6.58
CA ARG A 40 -3.32 -24.18 7.75
C ARG A 40 -3.31 -23.37 9.03
N TRP A 41 -2.58 -22.25 9.01
CA TRP A 41 -2.53 -21.28 10.10
C TRP A 41 -3.92 -20.73 10.45
N LEU A 42 -4.65 -20.21 9.46
CA LEU A 42 -5.99 -19.66 9.64
C LEU A 42 -7.00 -20.70 10.13
N MET A 43 -7.00 -21.90 9.54
CA MET A 43 -7.94 -22.96 9.93
C MET A 43 -7.71 -23.48 11.36
N ASN A 44 -6.54 -23.27 11.94
CA ASN A 44 -6.20 -23.69 13.29
C ASN A 44 -6.29 -22.56 14.34
N GLY A 45 -6.89 -21.42 13.95
CA GLY A 45 -7.20 -20.27 14.81
C GLY A 45 -6.14 -19.18 14.86
N GLY A 46 -5.07 -19.31 14.07
CA GLY A 46 -4.03 -18.30 13.96
C GLY A 46 -4.54 -17.10 13.16
N SER A 47 -4.13 -15.89 13.51
CA SER A 47 -4.51 -14.68 12.78
C SER A 47 -3.39 -14.19 11.89
N VAL A 48 -3.73 -13.53 10.78
CA VAL A 48 -2.78 -12.99 9.80
C VAL A 48 -3.08 -11.51 9.58
N CYS A 49 -2.05 -10.67 9.58
CA CYS A 49 -2.14 -9.29 9.17
C CYS A 49 -1.14 -9.03 8.05
N ILE A 50 -1.64 -8.75 6.85
CA ILE A 50 -0.81 -8.41 5.69
C ILE A 50 -0.62 -6.91 5.66
N ILE A 51 0.63 -6.45 5.69
CA ILE A 51 1.00 -5.05 5.77
C ILE A 51 1.79 -4.68 4.52
N THR A 52 1.11 -4.06 3.56
CA THR A 52 1.61 -3.85 2.20
C THR A 52 1.43 -2.42 1.72
N THR A 53 2.22 -2.02 0.74
CA THR A 53 1.98 -0.78 -0.02
C THR A 53 0.98 -0.99 -1.16
N ALA A 54 0.62 -2.25 -1.45
CA ALA A 54 -0.40 -2.57 -2.43
C ALA A 54 -1.77 -1.99 -2.00
N ASP A 55 -2.53 -1.62 -3.01
CA ASP A 55 -3.88 -1.06 -2.87
C ASP A 55 -4.90 -2.21 -2.76
N LEU A 56 -6.12 -1.96 -3.26
CA LEU A 56 -7.23 -2.90 -3.31
C LEU A 56 -6.94 -4.15 -4.14
N ARG A 57 -5.87 -4.21 -4.96
CA ARG A 57 -5.48 -5.47 -5.62
C ARG A 57 -5.22 -6.60 -4.63
N THR A 58 -4.86 -6.27 -3.39
CA THR A 58 -4.69 -7.25 -2.30
C THR A 58 -5.96 -8.08 -2.07
N LEU A 59 -7.14 -7.54 -2.42
CA LEU A 59 -8.40 -8.28 -2.33
C LEU A 59 -8.42 -9.50 -3.26
N SER A 60 -8.03 -9.32 -4.52
CA SER A 60 -7.96 -10.42 -5.50
C SER A 60 -6.76 -11.32 -5.28
N GLN A 61 -5.64 -10.76 -4.83
CA GLN A 61 -4.43 -11.53 -4.58
C GLN A 61 -4.54 -12.39 -3.32
N VAL A 62 -5.26 -11.93 -2.28
CA VAL A 62 -5.22 -12.59 -0.97
C VAL A 62 -6.59 -12.84 -0.36
N TYR A 63 -7.44 -11.81 -0.26
CA TYR A 63 -8.71 -11.93 0.45
C TYR A 63 -9.63 -12.99 -0.19
N PHE A 64 -9.97 -12.87 -1.47
CA PHE A 64 -10.90 -13.82 -2.11
C PHE A 64 -10.39 -15.27 -2.08
N PRO A 65 -9.09 -15.55 -2.32
CA PRO A 65 -8.53 -16.88 -2.09
C PRO A 65 -8.65 -17.44 -0.68
N LEU A 66 -8.51 -16.59 0.35
CA LEU A 66 -8.51 -17.02 1.75
C LEU A 66 -9.89 -16.95 2.41
N GLN A 67 -10.84 -16.23 1.80
CA GLN A 67 -12.19 -15.97 2.30
C GLN A 67 -12.92 -17.22 2.83
N PRO A 68 -12.87 -18.40 2.17
CA PRO A 68 -13.55 -19.60 2.67
C PRO A 68 -13.06 -20.06 4.06
N TYR A 69 -11.82 -19.72 4.41
CA TYR A 69 -11.15 -20.15 5.64
C TYR A 69 -11.27 -19.13 6.78
N LEU A 70 -11.93 -18.00 6.54
CA LEU A 70 -12.13 -16.95 7.55
C LEU A 70 -13.39 -17.20 8.39
N ALA A 71 -13.37 -16.67 9.61
CA ALA A 71 -14.54 -16.64 10.48
C ALA A 71 -15.72 -15.94 9.79
N GLN A 72 -16.93 -16.48 10.00
CA GLN A 72 -18.13 -15.75 9.62
C GLN A 72 -18.17 -14.44 10.40
N GLY A 73 -18.32 -13.33 9.70
CA GLY A 73 -18.55 -12.05 10.35
C GLY A 73 -19.78 -12.18 11.24
N ARG A 74 -19.70 -11.71 12.49
CA ARG A 74 -20.92 -11.48 13.25
C ARG A 74 -21.68 -10.43 12.46
N VAL A 75 -22.78 -10.82 11.83
CA VAL A 75 -23.73 -9.87 11.25
C VAL A 75 -24.32 -9.13 12.43
N GLY A 76 -23.61 -8.12 12.92
CA GLY A 76 -24.19 -7.11 13.78
C GLY A 76 -25.30 -6.52 12.94
N SER A 77 -26.55 -6.69 13.36
CA SER A 77 -27.67 -5.93 12.83
C SER A 77 -27.19 -4.47 12.76
N PRO A 78 -27.23 -3.82 11.57
CA PRO A 78 -26.73 -2.47 11.42
C PRO A 78 -27.35 -1.64 12.53
N GLN A 79 -26.51 -1.12 13.42
CA GLN A 79 -26.93 -0.29 14.53
C GLN A 79 -27.60 0.93 13.89
N GLN A 80 -28.93 0.93 13.84
CA GLN A 80 -29.68 2.13 13.56
C GLN A 80 -29.36 3.08 14.70
N ASP A 81 -28.55 4.10 14.42
CA ASP A 81 -28.33 5.21 15.34
C ASP A 81 -29.70 5.76 15.76
N PRO A 82 -30.11 5.59 17.03
CA PRO A 82 -31.44 6.00 17.46
C PRO A 82 -31.42 7.50 17.80
N GLN A 83 -30.94 8.37 16.91
CA GLN A 83 -31.01 9.81 17.09
C GLN A 83 -31.05 10.56 15.76
N LYS A 84 -32.27 10.78 15.24
CA LYS A 84 -32.70 12.03 14.58
C LYS A 84 -34.21 12.00 14.24
N SER A 85 -35.07 11.67 15.21
CA SER A 85 -36.48 12.09 15.14
C SER A 85 -36.62 13.49 15.72
N GLY A 86 -36.09 14.48 15.01
CA GLY A 86 -36.40 15.89 15.24
C GLY A 86 -37.71 16.22 14.54
N ASN A 87 -38.73 16.58 15.33
CA ASN A 87 -40.01 17.12 14.90
C ASN A 87 -39.91 18.03 13.67
N SER A 88 -40.49 17.61 12.54
CA SER A 88 -40.89 18.52 11.48
C SER A 88 -42.36 18.26 11.14
N ASN A 89 -43.24 19.05 11.75
CA ASN A 89 -44.58 19.31 11.24
C ASN A 89 -44.44 19.89 9.83
N ARG A 90 -44.79 19.11 8.80
CA ARG A 90 -45.13 19.64 7.48
C ARG A 90 -46.43 19.00 6.99
N ASN A 91 -47.45 19.85 6.94
CA ASN A 91 -48.69 19.63 6.23
C ASN A 91 -48.40 19.30 4.76
N ILE A 92 -48.89 18.17 4.28
CA ILE A 92 -48.97 17.84 2.85
C ILE A 92 -50.46 17.82 2.48
N PRO A 93 -50.90 18.60 1.47
CA PRO A 93 -52.27 18.56 0.99
C PRO A 93 -52.46 17.36 0.05
N LYS A 94 -53.66 16.78 0.14
CA LYS A 94 -54.19 15.75 -0.76
C LYS A 94 -54.46 16.35 -2.14
N THR A 95 -54.01 15.67 -3.19
CA THR A 95 -54.59 15.81 -4.54
C THR A 95 -54.79 14.43 -5.16
N ASN A 96 -56.06 14.11 -5.40
CA ASN A 96 -56.52 13.08 -6.31
C ASN A 96 -56.37 13.58 -7.76
N ASN A 97 -55.99 12.71 -8.70
CA ASN A 97 -56.78 12.35 -9.90
C ASN A 97 -55.93 11.73 -11.04
N SER A 98 -56.24 10.46 -11.31
CA SER A 98 -56.76 9.88 -12.57
C SER A 98 -56.02 9.94 -13.93
N HIS A 99 -56.09 8.76 -14.59
CA HIS A 99 -56.00 8.43 -16.03
C HIS A 99 -54.65 8.59 -16.76
N ALA A 100 -54.27 7.84 -17.81
CA ALA A 100 -54.62 6.55 -18.42
C ALA A 100 -53.71 6.39 -19.67
N LEU A 101 -53.73 5.21 -20.31
CA LEU A 101 -53.02 4.78 -21.54
C LEU A 101 -51.54 4.45 -21.34
N GLY A 102 -51.00 3.29 -21.72
CA GLY A 102 -51.48 2.28 -22.67
C GLY A 102 -50.52 2.20 -23.85
N THR A 103 -49.67 1.17 -23.92
CA THR A 103 -49.14 0.66 -25.19
C THR A 103 -48.50 -0.71 -25.01
N THR A 104 -49.06 -1.64 -25.76
CA THR A 104 -48.66 -3.01 -26.12
C THR A 104 -47.32 -3.09 -26.85
N LEU A 105 -46.62 -4.24 -26.73
CA LEU A 105 -45.87 -4.98 -27.77
C LEU A 105 -45.24 -6.22 -27.09
N SER A 106 -45.86 -7.39 -27.22
CA SER A 106 -45.66 -8.43 -28.26
C SER A 106 -44.61 -9.47 -27.87
N SER A 107 -45.15 -10.63 -27.56
CA SER A 107 -44.56 -11.95 -27.38
C SER A 107 -43.76 -12.43 -28.60
N THR A 108 -42.69 -13.18 -28.34
CA THR A 108 -42.30 -14.30 -29.20
C THR A 108 -41.70 -15.41 -28.34
N GLU A 109 -42.32 -16.58 -28.45
CA GLU A 109 -41.97 -17.83 -27.80
C GLU A 109 -40.67 -18.40 -28.36
N ALA A 110 -39.90 -19.10 -27.51
CA ALA A 110 -39.07 -20.21 -27.95
C ALA A 110 -38.72 -21.15 -26.79
N TYR A 111 -39.31 -22.35 -26.84
CA TYR A 111 -38.69 -23.65 -26.61
C TYR A 111 -38.05 -23.98 -25.23
N GLN A 112 -38.71 -24.89 -24.50
CA GLN A 112 -38.08 -25.81 -23.55
C GLN A 112 -37.94 -27.21 -24.17
N PRO A 113 -36.94 -28.00 -23.74
CA PRO A 113 -37.28 -29.33 -23.25
C PRO A 113 -36.60 -29.65 -21.92
N GLY A 114 -37.32 -30.41 -21.10
CA GLY A 114 -37.00 -30.66 -19.71
C GLY A 114 -35.90 -31.69 -19.46
N LYS A 115 -35.53 -31.80 -18.19
CA LYS A 115 -35.28 -33.08 -17.53
C LYS A 115 -35.37 -32.92 -16.01
N ASN A 116 -36.29 -33.71 -15.45
CA ASN A 116 -36.49 -33.95 -14.03
C ASN A 116 -35.20 -34.44 -13.37
N VAL A 117 -34.78 -33.76 -12.30
CA VAL A 117 -33.98 -34.38 -11.25
C VAL A 117 -34.69 -34.08 -9.94
N SER A 118 -35.16 -35.16 -9.33
CA SER A 118 -35.84 -35.23 -8.05
C SER A 118 -35.00 -34.65 -6.93
N SER A 119 -35.61 -33.71 -6.21
CA SER A 119 -35.20 -33.18 -4.92
C SER A 119 -35.25 -34.27 -3.84
N LEU A 120 -34.08 -34.76 -3.42
CA LEU A 120 -33.90 -35.45 -2.14
C LEU A 120 -33.53 -34.40 -1.09
N SER A 121 -34.55 -33.82 -0.46
CA SER A 121 -34.44 -33.09 0.78
C SER A 121 -34.57 -34.09 1.93
N ASN A 122 -33.47 -34.36 2.63
CA ASN A 122 -33.41 -34.68 4.05
C ASN A 122 -31.98 -35.07 4.41
N GLU A 123 -31.35 -34.31 5.32
CA GLU A 123 -30.71 -34.86 6.53
C GLU A 123 -30.12 -33.72 7.36
N ASN A 124 -30.72 -33.51 8.54
CA ASN A 124 -30.19 -32.90 9.76
C ASN A 124 -28.78 -32.28 9.65
N THR A 125 -28.72 -31.01 9.23
CA THR A 125 -27.57 -30.15 9.45
C THR A 125 -27.54 -29.75 10.93
N GLU A 126 -27.07 -30.66 11.79
CA GLU A 126 -26.59 -30.26 13.11
C GLU A 126 -25.56 -29.15 12.88
N ALA A 127 -25.87 -27.94 13.36
CA ALA A 127 -25.02 -26.77 13.24
C ALA A 127 -23.75 -27.00 14.08
N SER A 128 -22.80 -27.76 13.53
CA SER A 128 -21.47 -27.90 14.11
C SER A 128 -20.88 -26.50 14.21
N GLU A 129 -20.69 -25.99 15.42
CA GLU A 129 -20.05 -24.70 15.63
C GLU A 129 -18.74 -24.68 14.83
N PRO A 130 -18.56 -23.73 13.90
CA PRO A 130 -17.37 -23.70 13.07
C PRO A 130 -16.16 -23.44 13.99
N PHE A 131 -15.33 -24.48 14.15
CA PHE A 131 -14.12 -24.45 14.96
C PHE A 131 -13.26 -23.23 14.63
N GLY A 132 -12.65 -22.68 15.69
CA GLY A 132 -11.99 -21.37 15.77
C GLY A 132 -11.19 -20.99 14.54
N LYS A 133 -11.86 -20.33 13.59
CA LYS A 133 -11.24 -19.75 12.40
C LYS A 133 -10.44 -18.51 12.81
N GLY A 134 -9.27 -18.38 12.22
CA GLY A 134 -8.40 -17.22 12.34
C GLY A 134 -9.04 -15.93 11.81
N SER A 135 -8.40 -14.82 12.14
CA SER A 135 -8.73 -13.50 11.57
C SER A 135 -7.74 -13.12 10.48
N LEU A 136 -8.22 -12.44 9.44
CA LEU A 136 -7.38 -11.80 8.43
C LEU A 136 -7.56 -10.29 8.52
N LEU A 137 -6.45 -9.56 8.64
CA LEU A 137 -6.40 -8.12 8.51
C LEU A 137 -5.57 -7.72 7.29
N LEU A 138 -5.99 -6.68 6.58
CA LEU A 138 -5.23 -6.08 5.48
C LEU A 138 -4.88 -4.64 5.85
N SER A 139 -3.62 -4.40 6.13
CA SER A 139 -3.05 -3.07 6.32
C SER A 139 -2.48 -2.59 4.99
N LEU A 140 -3.19 -1.66 4.35
CA LEU A 140 -2.87 -1.17 3.01
C LEU A 140 -2.13 0.17 3.08
N TYR A 141 -1.52 0.57 1.96
CA TYR A 141 -0.86 1.88 1.83
C TYR A 141 0.21 2.13 2.90
N SER A 142 0.99 1.09 3.23
CA SER A 142 2.02 1.14 4.29
C SER A 142 1.46 1.45 5.68
N GLY A 143 0.22 1.05 5.99
CA GLY A 143 -0.38 1.30 7.30
C GLY A 143 -1.32 2.49 7.35
N ALA A 144 -1.66 3.12 6.23
CA ALA A 144 -2.64 4.21 6.23
C ALA A 144 -4.08 3.70 6.48
N ALA A 145 -4.40 2.49 6.05
CA ALA A 145 -5.73 1.90 6.24
C ALA A 145 -5.60 0.47 6.76
N LEU A 146 -6.49 0.08 7.68
CA LEU A 146 -6.55 -1.27 8.23
C LEU A 146 -7.95 -1.84 8.02
N TYR A 147 -8.03 -2.94 7.29
CA TYR A 147 -9.28 -3.61 6.98
C TYR A 147 -9.37 -4.93 7.74
N ARG A 148 -10.55 -5.24 8.27
CA ARG A 148 -10.91 -6.54 8.82
C ARG A 148 -11.61 -7.36 7.75
N CYS A 149 -11.10 -8.56 7.49
CA CYS A 149 -11.68 -9.49 6.53
C CYS A 149 -12.42 -10.61 7.28
N THR A 150 -13.66 -10.85 6.87
CA THR A 150 -14.47 -11.98 7.32
C THR A 150 -14.81 -12.87 6.12
N SER A 151 -15.53 -13.97 6.31
CA SER A 151 -15.98 -14.77 5.16
C SER A 151 -16.93 -14.01 4.23
N ASN A 152 -17.55 -12.91 4.68
CA ASN A 152 -18.66 -12.25 3.97
C ASN A 152 -18.45 -10.74 3.76
N SER A 153 -17.44 -10.15 4.39
CA SER A 153 -17.21 -8.70 4.39
C SER A 153 -15.73 -8.34 4.47
N VAL A 154 -15.40 -7.18 3.92
CA VAL A 154 -14.15 -6.45 4.20
C VAL A 154 -14.54 -5.09 4.76
N GLU A 155 -14.17 -4.82 6.00
CA GLU A 155 -14.62 -3.67 6.78
C GLU A 155 -13.43 -2.79 7.16
N LEU A 156 -13.51 -1.48 6.89
CA LEU A 156 -12.51 -0.54 7.36
C LEU A 156 -12.59 -0.40 8.88
N LEU A 157 -11.46 -0.51 9.57
CA LEU A 157 -11.36 -0.18 10.99
C LEU A 157 -11.24 1.34 11.15
N THR A 158 -12.37 2.03 11.18
CA THR A 158 -12.44 3.50 11.33
C THR A 158 -11.74 3.99 12.61
N ASP A 159 -11.84 3.25 13.71
CA ASP A 159 -11.10 3.54 14.95
C ASP A 159 -9.58 3.54 14.74
N TYR A 160 -9.05 2.64 13.89
CA TYR A 160 -7.63 2.65 13.53
C TYR A 160 -7.29 3.93 12.76
N VAL A 161 -8.07 4.26 11.74
CA VAL A 161 -7.82 5.41 10.86
C VAL A 161 -7.89 6.74 11.63
N ASN A 162 -8.80 6.85 12.59
CA ASN A 162 -9.09 8.08 13.32
C ASN A 162 -8.37 8.18 14.68
N SER A 163 -7.68 7.13 15.13
CA SER A 163 -6.98 7.15 16.43
C SER A 163 -5.67 7.93 16.39
N ILE A 164 -5.14 8.20 17.59
CA ILE A 164 -3.82 8.78 17.79
C ILE A 164 -2.78 7.63 17.75
N HIS A 165 -1.74 7.81 16.95
CA HIS A 165 -0.66 6.84 16.80
C HIS A 165 0.67 7.42 17.26
N PHE A 166 1.62 6.60 17.71
CA PHE A 166 2.97 7.08 18.00
C PHE A 166 3.76 7.29 16.71
N ALA A 167 4.38 8.47 16.58
CA ALA A 167 5.33 8.72 15.51
C ALA A 167 6.60 7.89 15.75
N THR A 168 7.20 7.38 14.67
CA THR A 168 8.49 6.68 14.81
C THR A 168 9.61 7.65 15.21
N PRO A 169 10.69 7.15 15.84
CA PRO A 169 11.86 7.96 16.15
C PRO A 169 12.43 8.68 14.91
N GLU A 170 12.44 8.05 13.75
CA GLU A 170 12.93 8.63 12.50
C GLU A 170 12.06 9.80 12.04
N SER A 171 10.73 9.66 12.15
CA SER A 171 9.79 10.73 11.81
C SER A 171 9.95 11.92 12.75
N THR A 172 10.17 11.64 14.04
CA THR A 172 10.49 12.65 15.05
C THR A 172 11.79 13.37 14.74
N ASP A 173 12.85 12.63 14.42
CA ASP A 173 14.17 13.19 14.14
C ASP A 173 14.17 14.01 12.85
N MET A 174 13.40 13.58 11.84
CA MET A 174 13.18 14.34 10.62
C MET A 174 12.52 15.69 10.92
N LEU A 175 11.47 15.73 11.76
CA LEU A 175 10.83 16.99 12.18
C LEU A 175 11.80 17.91 12.93
N LYS A 176 12.59 17.37 13.87
CA LYS A 176 13.62 18.14 14.59
C LYS A 176 14.65 18.75 13.64
N SER A 177 15.07 17.99 12.62
CA SER A 177 16.06 18.45 11.65
C SER A 177 15.58 19.62 10.78
N CYS A 178 14.27 19.76 10.59
CA CYS A 178 13.70 20.78 9.71
C CYS A 178 13.75 22.21 10.28
N LYS A 179 14.24 22.38 11.53
CA LYS A 179 14.25 23.65 12.31
C LYS A 179 12.91 24.37 12.36
N THR A 180 11.84 23.70 11.95
CA THR A 180 10.52 24.21 12.18
C THR A 180 10.31 24.17 13.67
N LEU A 181 9.87 25.30 14.24
CA LEU A 181 9.00 25.26 15.42
C LEU A 181 8.11 24.05 15.19
N PRO A 182 8.13 23.03 16.07
CA PRO A 182 7.26 21.89 15.88
C PRO A 182 5.92 22.53 15.55
N VAL A 183 5.46 22.36 14.30
CA VAL A 183 4.04 22.44 14.02
C VAL A 183 3.57 21.55 15.13
N GLN A 184 2.98 22.13 16.18
CA GLN A 184 2.43 21.32 17.24
C GLN A 184 1.64 20.35 16.42
N VAL A 185 2.04 19.08 16.41
CA VAL A 185 1.06 18.05 16.20
C VAL A 185 0.09 18.46 17.27
N GLN A 186 -0.98 19.14 16.84
CA GLN A 186 -1.90 19.75 17.75
C GLN A 186 -2.55 18.52 18.34
N ILE A 187 -1.95 18.07 19.44
CA ILE A 187 -2.69 17.51 20.53
C ILE A 187 -3.62 18.66 20.83
N GLU A 188 -4.80 18.68 20.19
CA GLU A 188 -5.90 19.57 20.54
C GLU A 188 -6.31 19.18 21.95
N ASN A 189 -5.47 19.48 22.92
CA ASN A 189 -5.88 19.63 24.29
C ASN A 189 -6.64 20.95 24.29
N LYS A 190 -7.92 20.90 23.92
CA LYS A 190 -8.92 21.85 24.40
C LYS A 190 -9.01 21.68 25.92
N SER A 191 -7.95 22.03 26.64
CA SER A 191 -7.93 22.08 28.10
C SER A 191 -8.08 23.54 28.49
N SER A 192 -9.31 23.86 28.89
CA SER A 192 -9.65 24.59 30.11
C SER A 192 -8.44 25.10 30.91
N SER A 193 -8.48 26.39 31.20
CA SER A 193 -7.45 27.30 31.70
C SER A 193 -6.94 27.07 33.14
N ASP A 194 -6.79 25.83 33.62
CA ASP A 194 -6.32 25.60 35.00
C ASP A 194 -4.84 25.20 35.09
N ASN A 195 -4.06 26.17 35.58
CA ASN A 195 -2.64 26.16 35.86
C ASN A 195 -2.21 25.04 36.82
N LYS A 196 -1.71 23.90 36.31
CA LYS A 196 -0.66 23.10 36.99
C LYS A 196 0.31 22.49 35.97
N ASN A 197 1.56 22.99 36.00
CA ASN A 197 2.70 22.49 35.24
C ASN A 197 3.09 21.07 35.68
N VAL A 198 2.41 20.05 35.14
CA VAL A 198 2.96 18.69 35.15
C VAL A 198 3.75 18.52 33.86
N GLY A 199 5.06 18.28 33.98
CA GLY A 199 5.95 18.05 32.85
C GLY A 199 5.60 16.75 32.15
N PHE A 200 4.64 16.79 31.23
CA PHE A 200 4.33 15.66 30.36
C PHE A 200 5.51 15.47 29.40
N GLY A 201 6.16 14.30 29.46
CA GLY A 201 7.07 13.87 28.42
C GLY A 201 6.32 13.92 27.08
N THR A 202 6.77 14.80 26.20
CA THR A 202 6.17 15.07 24.88
C THR A 202 6.40 13.85 23.99
N ALA A 203 5.58 12.81 24.16
CA ALA A 203 5.54 11.71 23.23
C ALA A 203 5.04 12.26 21.89
N ASN A 204 5.82 12.07 20.83
CA ASN A 204 5.43 12.52 19.50
C ASN A 204 4.37 11.55 18.98
N CYS A 205 3.13 12.00 18.96
CA CYS A 205 2.03 11.26 18.38
C CYS A 205 1.64 11.87 17.02
N VAL A 206 0.76 11.21 16.28
CA VAL A 206 0.14 11.69 15.03
C VAL A 206 -1.35 11.37 15.09
N GLN A 207 -2.19 12.38 14.85
CA GLN A 207 -3.65 12.22 14.82
C GLN A 207 -4.08 11.61 13.49
N GLY A 208 -4.64 10.40 13.52
CA GLY A 208 -5.13 9.64 12.37
C GLY A 208 -4.04 9.19 11.40
N THR A 209 -4.38 8.32 10.47
CA THR A 209 -3.40 7.64 9.59
C THR A 209 -3.28 8.23 8.18
N CYS A 210 -4.22 9.08 7.77
CA CYS A 210 -4.28 9.61 6.40
C CYS A 210 -3.85 11.06 6.22
N ILE A 211 -3.48 11.38 4.98
CA ILE A 211 -3.19 12.72 4.52
C ILE A 211 -4.52 13.48 4.38
N ASN A 212 -4.68 14.55 5.17
CA ASN A 212 -5.87 15.38 5.04
C ASN A 212 -5.90 16.11 3.69
N ARG A 213 -7.10 16.52 3.27
CA ARG A 213 -7.33 17.19 1.99
C ARG A 213 -6.46 18.45 1.78
N GLY A 214 -6.29 19.27 2.81
CA GLY A 214 -5.50 20.51 2.74
C GLY A 214 -4.02 20.23 2.46
N VAL A 215 -3.45 19.22 3.13
CA VAL A 215 -2.09 18.74 2.90
C VAL A 215 -1.96 18.11 1.53
N SER A 216 -2.92 17.27 1.10
CA SER A 216 -2.91 16.65 -0.23
C SER A 216 -2.88 17.70 -1.35
N LYS A 217 -3.70 18.75 -1.27
CA LYS A 217 -3.69 19.85 -2.26
C LYS A 217 -2.33 20.56 -2.34
N LYS A 218 -1.72 20.86 -1.18
CA LYS A 218 -0.37 21.45 -1.12
C LYS A 218 0.68 20.51 -1.70
N LEU A 219 0.62 19.23 -1.34
CA LEU A 219 1.51 18.19 -1.85
C LEU A 219 1.42 18.10 -3.37
N LEU A 220 0.21 17.97 -3.94
CA LEU A 220 0.01 17.88 -5.38
C LEU A 220 0.57 19.09 -6.12
N SER A 221 0.38 20.31 -5.58
CA SER A 221 0.99 21.51 -6.16
C SER A 221 2.53 21.46 -6.19
N TYR A 222 3.16 21.00 -5.10
CA TYR A 222 4.61 20.81 -5.06
C TYR A 222 5.08 19.74 -6.06
N LEU A 223 4.37 18.61 -6.12
CA LEU A 223 4.72 17.51 -7.00
C LEU A 223 4.58 17.89 -8.47
N THR A 224 3.54 18.63 -8.86
CA THR A 224 3.40 19.14 -10.22
C THR A 224 4.61 19.98 -10.62
N ASN A 225 5.02 20.93 -9.78
CA ASN A 225 6.20 21.77 -10.06
C ASN A 225 7.51 20.97 -10.18
N LEU A 226 7.70 19.98 -9.31
CA LEU A 226 8.88 19.11 -9.34
C LEU A 226 8.87 18.25 -10.60
N TYR A 227 7.73 17.65 -10.93
CA TYR A 227 7.58 16.79 -12.09
C TYR A 227 7.73 17.55 -13.40
N GLU A 228 7.26 18.80 -13.46
CA GLU A 228 7.51 19.69 -14.58
C GLU A 228 9.01 19.93 -14.82
N ARG A 229 9.81 20.10 -13.75
CA ARG A 229 11.27 20.22 -13.88
C ARG A 229 11.88 18.93 -14.43
N PHE A 230 11.44 17.78 -13.93
CA PHE A 230 11.88 16.49 -14.45
C PHE A 230 11.54 16.32 -15.95
N ILE A 231 10.31 16.64 -16.35
CA ILE A 231 9.89 16.56 -17.76
C ILE A 231 10.71 17.53 -18.62
N PHE A 232 10.94 18.75 -18.14
CA PHE A 232 11.77 19.73 -18.85
C PHE A 232 13.19 19.20 -19.07
N ASP A 233 13.85 18.69 -18.03
CA ASP A 233 15.20 18.14 -18.14
C ASP A 233 15.23 16.93 -19.09
N LEU A 234 14.20 16.06 -19.03
CA LEU A 234 14.07 14.92 -19.93
C LEU A 234 13.91 15.37 -21.40
N LEU A 235 12.98 16.29 -21.66
CA LEU A 235 12.71 16.88 -22.99
C LEU A 235 13.92 17.65 -23.55
N SER A 236 14.73 18.24 -22.66
CA SER A 236 15.95 18.97 -23.04
C SER A 236 17.14 18.03 -23.32
N GLY A 237 16.98 16.71 -23.14
CA GLY A 237 18.03 15.74 -23.39
C GLY A 237 19.15 15.78 -22.34
N GLU A 238 18.86 16.24 -21.12
CA GLU A 238 19.86 16.33 -20.05
C GLU A 238 20.54 14.97 -19.81
N PRO A 239 21.86 14.82 -20.02
CA PRO A 239 22.51 13.51 -20.11
C PRO A 239 22.31 12.62 -18.88
N VAL A 240 22.36 13.21 -17.69
CA VAL A 240 22.17 12.50 -16.41
C VAL A 240 20.74 11.97 -16.28
N VAL A 241 19.75 12.76 -16.74
CA VAL A 241 18.34 12.42 -16.63
C VAL A 241 17.97 11.36 -17.67
N VAL A 242 18.43 11.50 -18.90
CA VAL A 242 18.29 10.50 -19.96
C VAL A 242 18.91 9.17 -19.52
N SER A 243 20.17 9.17 -19.09
CA SER A 243 20.88 7.96 -18.65
C SER A 243 20.16 7.24 -17.50
N ALA A 244 19.67 7.98 -16.52
CA ALA A 244 18.91 7.40 -15.41
C ALA A 244 17.54 6.88 -15.86
N SER A 245 16.87 7.55 -16.81
CA SER A 245 15.56 7.15 -17.35
C SER A 245 15.60 5.83 -18.11
N LEU A 246 16.73 5.50 -18.74
CA LEU A 246 16.97 4.19 -19.36
C LEU A 246 16.96 3.02 -18.34
N ARG A 247 17.09 3.30 -17.05
CA ARG A 247 17.04 2.28 -15.98
C ARG A 247 15.63 2.01 -15.47
N LEU A 248 14.61 2.73 -15.96
CA LEU A 248 13.22 2.42 -15.66
C LEU A 248 12.85 1.03 -16.15
N SER A 249 11.89 0.40 -15.50
CA SER A 249 11.30 -0.84 -16.01
C SER A 249 10.63 -0.60 -17.36
N ARG A 250 10.56 -1.64 -18.20
CA ARG A 250 9.95 -1.58 -19.53
C ARG A 250 8.56 -0.94 -19.54
N ARG A 251 7.75 -1.18 -18.50
CA ARG A 251 6.41 -0.58 -18.35
C ARG A 251 6.48 0.95 -18.29
N TYR A 252 7.38 1.50 -17.48
CA TYR A 252 7.52 2.95 -17.33
C TYR A 252 8.31 3.60 -18.47
N GLN A 253 9.22 2.85 -19.11
CA GLN A 253 9.81 3.28 -20.38
C GLN A 253 8.73 3.45 -21.46
N MET A 254 7.83 2.47 -21.61
CA MET A 254 6.72 2.56 -22.55
C MET A 254 5.77 3.71 -22.23
N MET A 255 5.48 3.94 -20.94
CA MET A 255 4.72 5.11 -20.49
C MET A 255 5.35 6.41 -21.01
N TRP A 256 6.66 6.59 -20.85
CA TRP A 256 7.37 7.78 -21.34
C TRP A 256 7.40 7.88 -22.85
N ILE A 257 7.64 6.78 -23.58
CA ILE A 257 7.57 6.76 -25.05
C ILE A 257 6.21 7.28 -25.51
N MET A 258 5.12 6.80 -24.90
CA MET A 258 3.76 7.22 -25.29
C MET A 258 3.54 8.71 -25.02
N ILE A 259 3.92 9.22 -23.85
CA ILE A 259 3.76 10.64 -23.51
C ILE A 259 4.57 11.52 -24.46
N LEU A 260 5.86 11.22 -24.64
CA LEU A 260 6.75 12.03 -25.46
C LEU A 260 6.33 12.02 -26.94
N ARG A 261 5.95 10.84 -27.46
CA ARG A 261 5.48 10.70 -28.85
C ARG A 261 4.19 11.47 -29.08
N TYR A 262 3.26 11.41 -28.13
CA TYR A 262 2.01 12.18 -28.22
C TYR A 262 2.28 13.69 -28.24
N LEU A 263 3.23 14.18 -27.43
CA LEU A 263 3.65 15.58 -27.43
C LEU A 263 4.33 16.00 -28.74
N ASP A 264 5.17 15.14 -29.32
CA ASP A 264 5.77 15.35 -30.64
C ASP A 264 4.70 15.44 -31.74
N ASP A 265 3.75 14.51 -31.73
CA ASP A 265 2.65 14.46 -32.70
C ASP A 265 1.82 15.74 -32.67
N ILE A 266 1.45 16.25 -31.49
CA ILE A 266 0.70 17.51 -31.41
C ILE A 266 1.55 18.70 -31.84
N TYR A 267 2.81 18.76 -31.40
CA TYR A 267 3.69 19.86 -31.80
C TYR A 267 3.81 19.95 -33.32
N GLN A 268 3.98 18.80 -34.01
CA GLN A 268 4.04 18.76 -35.47
C GLN A 268 2.71 19.14 -36.14
N SER A 269 1.56 18.77 -35.57
CA SER A 269 0.25 19.17 -36.10
C SER A 269 0.01 20.68 -35.99
N VAL A 270 0.53 21.32 -34.94
CA VAL A 270 0.40 22.77 -34.73
C VAL A 270 1.46 23.56 -35.53
N HIS A 271 2.60 22.94 -35.83
CA HIS A 271 3.73 23.53 -36.56
C HIS A 271 4.08 22.73 -37.84
N PRO A 272 3.17 22.65 -38.82
CA PRO A 272 3.38 21.86 -40.03
C PRO A 272 4.60 22.32 -40.85
N GLU A 273 4.98 23.60 -40.76
CA GLU A 273 6.17 24.16 -41.40
C GLU A 273 7.48 23.53 -40.90
N ARG A 274 7.44 22.83 -39.75
CA ARG A 274 8.59 22.15 -39.13
C ARG A 274 8.59 20.64 -39.33
N LEU A 275 7.79 20.15 -40.29
CA LEU A 275 7.83 18.76 -40.78
C LEU A 275 9.21 18.48 -41.41
N ALA A 276 10.23 18.21 -40.60
CA ALA A 276 11.35 17.40 -41.11
C ALA A 276 10.80 16.00 -41.41
N GLU A 277 11.38 15.34 -42.41
CA GLU A 277 11.05 13.97 -42.82
C GLU A 277 10.68 13.14 -41.59
N LYS A 278 9.42 12.69 -41.53
CA LYS A 278 8.95 11.84 -40.43
C LYS A 278 9.98 10.72 -40.30
N PRO A 279 10.73 10.62 -39.18
CA PRO A 279 11.43 9.39 -38.94
C PRO A 279 10.35 8.32 -38.92
N ILE A 280 10.44 7.35 -39.85
CA ILE A 280 9.55 6.19 -39.94
C ILE A 280 9.83 5.35 -38.70
N LEU A 281 9.38 5.83 -37.54
CA LEU A 281 9.51 5.18 -36.26
C LEU A 281 8.20 4.46 -35.97
N GLU A 282 7.74 3.65 -36.93
CA GLU A 282 6.46 2.95 -36.84
C GLU A 282 6.47 1.82 -35.81
N SER A 283 7.60 1.49 -35.16
CA SER A 283 7.61 0.35 -34.22
C SER A 283 8.68 0.33 -33.14
N SER A 284 9.50 1.38 -32.96
CA SER A 284 10.56 1.30 -31.94
C SER A 284 9.97 1.20 -30.54
N LYS A 285 9.97 -0.02 -30.00
CA LYS A 285 9.68 -0.33 -28.59
C LYS A 285 10.90 -0.05 -27.70
N ASP A 286 11.98 0.48 -28.27
CA ASP A 286 13.22 0.79 -27.58
C ASP A 286 13.25 2.27 -27.16
N PHE A 287 13.30 2.48 -25.84
CA PHE A 287 13.34 3.80 -25.25
C PHE A 287 14.66 4.52 -25.49
N ALA A 288 15.77 3.80 -25.57
CA ALA A 288 17.08 4.39 -25.86
C ALA A 288 17.11 4.98 -27.27
N ALA A 289 16.68 4.19 -28.25
CA ALA A 289 16.55 4.66 -29.63
C ALA A 289 15.62 5.88 -29.71
N TYR A 290 14.46 5.84 -29.06
CA TYR A 290 13.53 6.98 -29.08
C TYR A 290 14.15 8.26 -28.49
N LEU A 291 14.76 8.19 -27.30
CA LEU A 291 15.41 9.35 -26.68
C LEU A 291 16.57 9.91 -27.52
N SER A 292 17.31 9.05 -28.24
CA SER A 292 18.40 9.49 -29.12
C SER A 292 17.92 10.25 -30.37
N THR A 293 16.69 9.97 -30.82
CA THR A 293 16.07 10.64 -31.97
C THR A 293 15.20 11.84 -31.60
N MET A 294 14.97 12.05 -30.30
CA MET A 294 14.07 13.09 -29.81
C MET A 294 14.64 14.47 -30.10
N ARG A 295 13.81 15.35 -30.68
CA ARG A 295 14.20 16.75 -30.89
C ARG A 295 14.26 17.47 -29.56
N CYS A 296 15.46 17.94 -29.22
CA CYS A 296 15.74 18.76 -28.04
C CYS A 296 15.82 20.25 -28.41
N ASP A 297 15.15 20.69 -29.47
CA ASP A 297 15.12 22.10 -29.84
C ASP A 297 14.38 22.91 -28.77
N ALA A 298 15.00 24.02 -28.34
CA ALA A 298 14.52 24.77 -27.17
C ALA A 298 13.08 25.27 -27.32
N GLU A 299 12.66 25.59 -28.55
CA GLU A 299 11.31 26.07 -28.82
C GLU A 299 10.26 24.96 -28.68
N ALA A 300 10.48 23.78 -29.27
CA ALA A 300 9.59 22.64 -29.09
C ALA A 300 9.51 22.22 -27.62
N VAL A 301 10.64 22.21 -26.90
CA VAL A 301 10.65 21.92 -25.46
C VAL A 301 9.76 22.90 -24.70
N LEU A 302 9.91 24.21 -24.95
CA LEU A 302 9.10 25.24 -24.30
C LEU A 302 7.61 25.13 -24.67
N TRP A 303 7.30 24.83 -25.94
CA TRP A 303 5.93 24.61 -26.39
C TRP A 303 5.28 23.43 -25.67
N LYS A 304 5.96 22.27 -25.63
CA LYS A 304 5.48 21.05 -24.96
C LYS A 304 5.25 21.29 -23.47
N MET A 305 6.17 22.01 -22.81
CA MET A 305 5.99 22.39 -21.41
C MET A 305 4.81 23.33 -21.19
N ARG A 306 4.57 24.29 -22.09
CA ARG A 306 3.39 25.16 -22.04
C ARG A 306 2.10 24.36 -22.21
N TYR A 307 2.09 23.42 -23.14
CA TYR A 307 0.97 22.50 -23.37
C TYR A 307 0.64 21.68 -22.11
N LEU A 308 1.64 21.12 -21.43
CA LEU A 308 1.43 20.38 -20.19
C LEU A 308 0.94 21.29 -19.06
N ARG A 309 1.53 22.48 -18.89
CA ARG A 309 1.16 23.45 -17.85
C ARG A 309 -0.26 23.98 -17.97
N SER A 310 -0.78 24.14 -19.19
CA SER A 310 -2.18 24.56 -19.40
C SER A 310 -3.20 23.46 -19.07
N ARG A 311 -2.73 22.25 -18.70
CA ARG A 311 -3.52 21.07 -18.34
C ARG A 311 -3.02 20.47 -17.02
N PRO A 312 -3.14 21.18 -15.88
CA PRO A 312 -2.53 20.79 -14.60
C PRO A 312 -3.02 19.42 -14.09
N ASP A 313 -4.20 18.97 -14.52
CA ASP A 313 -4.78 17.68 -14.12
C ASP A 313 -4.39 16.51 -15.00
N LEU A 314 -3.72 16.76 -16.14
CA LEU A 314 -3.44 15.72 -17.12
C LEU A 314 -2.63 14.56 -16.52
N LEU A 315 -1.59 14.87 -15.73
CA LEU A 315 -0.75 13.85 -15.09
C LEU A 315 -1.55 12.99 -14.09
N ILE A 316 -2.55 13.58 -13.43
CA ILE A 316 -3.43 12.88 -12.49
C ILE A 316 -4.40 11.99 -13.26
N CYS A 317 -5.05 12.52 -14.31
CA CYS A 317 -6.01 11.76 -15.10
C CYS A 317 -5.36 10.60 -15.89
N LEU A 318 -4.11 10.77 -16.32
CA LEU A 318 -3.30 9.69 -16.89
C LEU A 318 -2.82 8.69 -15.83
N GLY A 319 -2.95 9.01 -14.53
CA GLY A 319 -2.48 8.17 -13.42
C GLY A 319 -0.97 8.09 -13.26
N VAL A 320 -0.23 9.07 -13.83
CA VAL A 320 1.20 9.30 -13.60
C VAL A 320 1.43 9.85 -12.19
N LEU A 321 0.57 10.79 -11.78
CA LEU A 321 0.45 11.27 -10.41
C LEU A 321 -0.81 10.67 -9.80
N ARG A 322 -0.66 9.61 -8.99
CA ARG A 322 -1.78 8.89 -8.38
C ARG A 322 -2.12 9.46 -7.03
N VAL A 323 -3.41 9.61 -6.77
CA VAL A 323 -3.95 9.92 -5.45
C VAL A 323 -4.82 8.75 -5.04
N GLU A 324 -4.37 8.02 -4.04
CA GLU A 324 -5.08 6.85 -3.52
C GLU A 324 -5.88 7.26 -2.30
N TYR A 325 -7.18 7.04 -2.37
CA TYR A 325 -8.13 7.38 -1.32
C TYR A 325 -8.46 6.15 -0.48
N ILE A 326 -8.76 6.35 0.80
CA ILE A 326 -9.41 5.29 1.58
C ILE A 326 -10.73 4.92 0.91
N VAL A 327 -11.01 3.62 0.89
CA VAL A 327 -12.33 3.10 0.55
C VAL A 327 -13.06 2.79 1.85
N ASP A 328 -14.05 3.62 2.17
CA ASP A 328 -14.88 3.52 3.37
C ASP A 328 -16.04 2.52 3.21
N THR A 329 -16.32 2.09 1.97
CA THR A 329 -17.39 1.12 1.71
C THR A 329 -16.97 -0.25 2.23
N ALA A 330 -17.71 -0.75 3.23
CA ALA A 330 -17.69 -2.16 3.57
C ALA A 330 -18.01 -2.97 2.31
N PHE A 331 -17.11 -3.85 1.90
CA PHE A 331 -17.35 -4.78 0.78
C PHE A 331 -18.24 -5.91 1.28
N SER A 332 -19.50 -5.59 1.58
CA SER A 332 -20.49 -6.56 2.04
C SER A 332 -21.05 -7.31 0.83
N SER A 333 -20.86 -8.64 0.82
CA SER A 333 -21.48 -9.57 -0.13
C SER A 333 -21.29 -9.27 -1.62
N VAL A 334 -20.08 -8.94 -2.07
CA VAL A 334 -19.72 -9.18 -3.48
C VAL A 334 -19.64 -10.70 -3.64
N ALA A 335 -20.79 -11.34 -3.85
CA ALA A 335 -20.83 -12.75 -4.20
C ALA A 335 -19.94 -12.95 -5.44
N PRO A 336 -19.17 -14.04 -5.58
CA PRO A 336 -18.33 -14.29 -6.75
C PRO A 336 -19.08 -14.14 -8.09
N ALA A 337 -20.40 -14.38 -8.09
CA ALA A 337 -21.28 -14.19 -9.25
C ALA A 337 -21.45 -12.71 -9.68
N SER A 338 -21.27 -11.74 -8.78
CA SER A 338 -21.36 -10.31 -9.07
C SER A 338 -20.11 -9.72 -9.74
N LEU A 339 -19.01 -10.47 -9.86
CA LEU A 339 -17.85 -10.04 -10.66
C LEU A 339 -18.23 -9.77 -12.12
N GLY A 340 -19.25 -10.45 -12.66
CA GLY A 340 -19.74 -10.18 -14.02
C GLY A 340 -20.37 -8.80 -14.18
N GLN A 341 -21.18 -8.36 -13.20
CA GLN A 341 -21.76 -7.02 -13.18
C GLN A 341 -20.71 -5.94 -12.89
N CYS A 342 -19.74 -6.24 -12.02
CA CYS A 342 -18.63 -5.34 -11.72
C CYS A 342 -17.81 -5.03 -12.98
N LYS A 343 -17.49 -6.05 -13.80
CA LYS A 343 -16.78 -5.87 -15.08
C LYS A 343 -17.52 -4.98 -16.09
N LEU A 344 -18.86 -5.08 -16.15
CA LEU A 344 -19.65 -4.23 -17.05
C LEU A 344 -19.63 -2.76 -16.61
N GLN A 345 -19.72 -2.52 -15.31
CA GLN A 345 -19.63 -1.17 -14.74
C GLN A 345 -18.22 -0.59 -14.89
N GLU A 346 -17.17 -1.39 -14.64
CA GLU A 346 -15.77 -1.03 -14.85
C GLU A 346 -15.52 -0.57 -16.29
N SER A 347 -16.06 -1.29 -17.28
CA SER A 347 -15.94 -0.90 -18.70
C SER A 347 -16.57 0.46 -19.00
N LYS A 348 -17.76 0.73 -18.44
CA LYS A 348 -18.42 2.05 -18.59
C LYS A 348 -17.63 3.16 -17.92
N ASP A 349 -17.19 2.95 -16.68
CA ASP A 349 -16.43 3.94 -15.93
C ASP A 349 -15.06 4.20 -16.59
N GLN A 350 -14.44 3.17 -17.16
CA GLN A 350 -13.21 3.29 -17.94
C GLN A 350 -13.43 4.09 -19.23
N ALA A 351 -14.53 3.88 -19.94
CA ALA A 351 -14.88 4.68 -21.12
C ALA A 351 -15.08 6.16 -20.78
N LEU A 352 -15.76 6.46 -19.67
CA LEU A 352 -15.93 7.83 -19.16
C LEU A 352 -14.58 8.48 -18.76
N LEU A 353 -13.69 7.69 -18.16
CA LEU A 353 -12.32 8.14 -17.84
C LEU A 353 -11.53 8.47 -19.12
N ILE A 354 -11.59 7.59 -20.14
CA ILE A 354 -10.96 7.83 -21.45
C ILE A 354 -11.49 9.12 -22.07
N GLU A 355 -12.82 9.31 -22.08
CA GLU A 355 -13.45 10.51 -22.62
C GLU A 355 -13.02 11.79 -21.88
N SER A 356 -12.93 11.72 -20.55
CA SER A 356 -12.49 12.84 -19.71
C SER A 356 -11.03 13.22 -20.00
N VAL A 357 -10.14 12.23 -20.13
CA VAL A 357 -8.74 12.46 -20.52
C VAL A 357 -8.66 13.03 -21.92
N LYS A 358 -9.42 12.47 -22.87
CA LYS A 358 -9.47 12.94 -24.26
C LYS A 358 -9.89 14.41 -24.35
N SER A 359 -10.93 14.80 -23.62
CA SER A 359 -11.40 16.19 -23.54
C SER A 359 -10.31 17.14 -23.01
N LEU A 360 -9.58 16.73 -21.96
CA LEU A 360 -8.45 17.52 -21.42
C LEU A 360 -7.32 17.67 -22.44
N LEU A 361 -6.98 16.59 -23.15
CA LEU A 361 -5.94 16.56 -24.16
C LEU A 361 -6.26 17.50 -25.34
N LEU A 362 -7.50 17.46 -25.82
CA LEU A 362 -7.96 18.22 -26.99
C LEU A 362 -8.34 19.66 -26.69
N LYS A 363 -8.37 20.08 -25.42
CA LYS A 363 -8.62 21.48 -25.04
C LYS A 363 -7.71 22.40 -25.88
N ASP A 364 -8.25 23.41 -26.56
CA ASP A 364 -7.47 24.35 -27.40
C ASP A 364 -6.68 23.70 -28.57
N LEU A 365 -7.03 22.47 -29.00
CA LEU A 365 -6.44 21.79 -30.15
C LEU A 365 -7.47 21.55 -31.28
N PRO A 366 -6.99 21.34 -32.53
CA PRO A 366 -7.85 20.93 -33.65
C PRO A 366 -8.55 19.57 -33.43
N GLN A 367 -9.73 19.41 -34.03
CA GLN A 367 -10.58 18.21 -33.89
C GLN A 367 -10.07 16.97 -34.65
N ASP A 368 -9.21 17.15 -35.65
CA ASP A 368 -8.59 16.04 -36.40
C ASP A 368 -7.66 15.17 -35.52
N MET A 369 -7.25 15.67 -34.35
CA MET A 369 -6.45 14.94 -33.37
C MET A 369 -7.26 13.98 -32.47
N ASN A 370 -8.58 13.92 -32.65
CA ASN A 370 -9.48 13.16 -31.77
C ASN A 370 -9.13 11.67 -31.68
N SER A 371 -8.94 11.01 -32.83
CA SER A 371 -8.56 9.58 -32.88
C SER A 371 -7.23 9.28 -32.20
N ARG A 372 -6.25 10.19 -32.31
CA ARG A 372 -4.95 10.06 -31.65
C ARG A 372 -5.04 10.27 -30.14
N ALA A 373 -5.80 11.28 -29.70
CA ALA A 373 -6.01 11.55 -28.28
C ALA A 373 -6.75 10.39 -27.59
N GLU A 374 -7.77 9.82 -28.23
CA GLU A 374 -8.49 8.65 -27.75
C GLU A 374 -7.57 7.42 -27.63
N ALA A 375 -6.81 7.13 -28.70
CA ALA A 375 -5.86 6.02 -28.69
C ALA A 375 -4.81 6.20 -27.58
N PHE A 376 -4.21 7.38 -27.44
CA PHE A 376 -3.24 7.68 -26.40
C PHE A 376 -3.84 7.53 -24.99
N ALA A 377 -5.02 8.12 -24.74
CA ALA A 377 -5.70 8.03 -23.45
C ALA A 377 -6.02 6.58 -23.08
N SER A 378 -6.59 5.82 -24.00
CA SER A 378 -6.92 4.40 -23.81
C SER A 378 -5.68 3.56 -23.47
N HIS A 379 -4.60 3.70 -24.24
CA HIS A 379 -3.35 2.97 -23.98
C HIS A 379 -2.74 3.34 -22.63
N MET A 380 -2.69 4.63 -22.28
CA MET A 380 -2.14 5.09 -21.01
C MET A 380 -2.94 4.58 -19.81
N ILE A 381 -4.27 4.71 -19.85
CA ILE A 381 -5.16 4.26 -18.78
C ILE A 381 -5.01 2.76 -18.56
N HIS A 382 -4.97 1.96 -19.63
CA HIS A 382 -4.78 0.53 -19.54
C HIS A 382 -3.37 0.16 -19.06
N ALA A 383 -2.32 0.77 -19.61
CA ALA A 383 -0.93 0.49 -19.25
C ALA A 383 -0.62 0.81 -17.79
N LEU A 384 -1.25 1.85 -17.24
CA LEU A 384 -1.09 2.23 -15.85
C LEU A 384 -2.13 1.52 -14.95
N GLY A 385 -3.30 1.14 -15.45
CA GLY A 385 -4.37 0.59 -14.61
C GLY A 385 -4.89 1.67 -13.68
N VAL A 386 -5.32 2.79 -14.26
CA VAL A 386 -5.89 3.93 -13.54
C VAL A 386 -7.29 3.57 -13.08
N ASP A 387 -7.57 3.71 -11.78
CA ASP A 387 -8.91 3.50 -11.24
C ASP A 387 -9.85 4.64 -11.69
N PRO A 388 -10.92 4.35 -12.45
CA PRO A 388 -11.93 5.35 -12.84
C PRO A 388 -12.57 6.07 -11.65
N GLY A 389 -12.68 5.40 -10.49
CA GLY A 389 -13.24 5.97 -9.28
C GLY A 389 -12.47 7.18 -8.74
N CYS A 390 -11.17 7.27 -9.03
CA CYS A 390 -10.31 8.35 -8.55
C CYS A 390 -10.72 9.73 -9.09
N LEU A 391 -11.17 9.82 -10.36
CA LEU A 391 -11.65 11.09 -10.92
C LEU A 391 -12.99 11.49 -10.33
N ARG A 392 -13.90 10.53 -10.14
CA ARG A 392 -15.22 10.80 -9.58
C ARG A 392 -15.11 11.38 -8.17
N LYS A 393 -14.29 10.77 -7.32
CA LYS A 393 -14.02 11.23 -5.95
C LYS A 393 -13.43 12.64 -5.94
N ARG A 394 -12.59 12.95 -6.92
CA ARG A 394 -12.01 14.29 -7.09
C ARG A 394 -13.01 15.34 -7.57
N HIS A 395 -13.95 14.98 -8.45
CA HIS A 395 -15.00 15.91 -8.90
C HIS A 395 -16.12 16.09 -7.87
N GLN A 396 -16.38 15.08 -7.03
CA GLN A 396 -17.31 15.14 -5.90
C GLN A 396 -16.79 16.02 -4.74
N GLU A 397 -15.68 16.73 -4.94
CA GLU A 397 -15.03 17.65 -3.99
C GLU A 397 -15.93 18.78 -3.44
N THR A 398 -17.15 18.96 -3.96
CA THR A 398 -18.14 19.93 -3.47
C THR A 398 -18.92 19.44 -2.25
N ASP A 399 -19.00 18.12 -2.01
CA ASP A 399 -19.64 17.59 -0.82
C ASP A 399 -18.64 17.55 0.35
N SER A 400 -19.09 18.00 1.52
CA SER A 400 -18.28 18.19 2.73
C SER A 400 -17.78 16.90 3.38
N THR A 401 -18.00 15.74 2.75
CA THR A 401 -17.49 14.47 3.25
C THR A 401 -15.97 14.43 3.06
N LEU A 402 -15.26 14.34 4.19
CA LEU A 402 -13.80 14.28 4.26
C LEU A 402 -13.31 12.99 3.59
N VAL A 403 -12.99 13.04 2.30
CA VAL A 403 -12.30 11.91 1.65
C VAL A 403 -10.83 11.95 2.05
N ASP A 404 -10.45 11.02 2.91
CA ASP A 404 -9.07 10.87 3.38
C ASP A 404 -8.17 10.26 2.30
N VAL A 405 -7.03 10.90 2.05
CA VAL A 405 -6.02 10.44 1.10
C VAL A 405 -5.07 9.50 1.83
N ALA A 406 -5.03 8.24 1.41
CA ALA A 406 -4.17 7.22 2.00
C ALA A 406 -2.70 7.47 1.62
N GLN A 407 -2.43 7.66 0.33
CA GLN A 407 -1.10 7.99 -0.19
C GLN A 407 -1.18 8.69 -1.55
N VAL A 408 -0.06 9.34 -1.93
CA VAL A 408 0.13 9.91 -3.28
C VAL A 408 1.36 9.25 -3.89
N ILE A 409 1.30 8.87 -5.17
CA ILE A 409 2.39 8.18 -5.86
C ILE A 409 2.75 8.94 -7.13
N VAL A 410 4.04 9.20 -7.31
CA VAL A 410 4.61 9.74 -8.55
C VAL A 410 5.27 8.60 -9.30
N LEU A 411 4.79 8.28 -10.50
CA LEU A 411 5.31 7.19 -11.33
C LEU A 411 6.36 7.68 -12.33
N GLY A 412 7.20 6.76 -12.81
CA GLY A 412 8.11 7.01 -13.91
C GLY A 412 9.35 7.82 -13.56
N ILE A 413 9.65 8.00 -12.26
CA ILE A 413 10.90 8.62 -11.82
C ILE A 413 11.89 7.51 -11.45
N PRO A 414 13.07 7.47 -12.10
CA PRO A 414 14.13 6.54 -11.72
C PRO A 414 14.65 6.82 -10.32
N LEU A 415 14.91 5.78 -9.54
CA LEU A 415 15.52 5.89 -8.20
C LEU A 415 16.82 6.72 -8.20
N GLY A 416 17.63 6.61 -9.26
CA GLY A 416 18.89 7.35 -9.41
C GLY A 416 18.72 8.88 -9.48
N LEU A 417 17.51 9.37 -9.73
CA LEU A 417 17.20 10.81 -9.76
C LEU A 417 16.53 11.31 -8.48
N PHE A 418 16.27 10.44 -7.50
CA PHE A 418 15.64 10.83 -6.25
C PHE A 418 16.40 11.97 -5.54
N SER A 419 17.72 11.85 -5.44
CA SER A 419 18.57 12.87 -4.81
C SER A 419 18.54 14.21 -5.54
N ARG A 420 18.43 14.21 -6.88
CA ARG A 420 18.40 15.43 -7.69
C ARG A 420 17.12 16.24 -7.43
N TYR A 421 15.96 15.57 -7.40
CA TYR A 421 14.67 16.26 -7.37
C TYR A 421 14.02 16.35 -5.99
N PHE A 422 14.22 15.36 -5.12
CA PHE A 422 13.44 15.24 -3.89
C PHE A 422 14.23 15.53 -2.62
N VAL A 423 15.52 15.19 -2.54
CA VAL A 423 16.29 15.32 -1.28
C VAL A 423 16.30 16.75 -0.75
N LYS A 424 16.43 17.75 -1.63
CA LYS A 424 16.38 19.16 -1.24
C LYS A 424 15.01 19.61 -0.72
N SER A 425 13.95 18.87 -1.07
CA SER A 425 12.55 19.17 -0.75
C SER A 425 12.03 18.34 0.44
N ILE A 426 12.83 17.43 1.00
CA ILE A 426 12.44 16.61 2.16
C ILE A 426 11.97 17.48 3.34
N PRO A 427 12.66 18.58 3.71
CA PRO A 427 12.19 19.44 4.78
C PRO A 427 10.81 20.03 4.51
N GLU A 428 10.54 20.46 3.28
CA GLU A 428 9.26 21.03 2.85
C GLU A 428 8.13 20.00 2.94
N PHE A 429 8.37 18.75 2.55
CA PHE A 429 7.40 17.66 2.68
C PHE A 429 7.13 17.33 4.16
N ALA A 430 8.18 17.24 4.98
CA ALA A 430 8.02 17.00 6.41
C ALA A 430 7.22 18.13 7.09
N ARG A 431 7.44 19.39 6.69
CA ARG A 431 6.69 20.57 7.20
C ARG A 431 5.20 20.51 6.93
N ILE A 432 4.78 19.94 5.80
CA ILE A 432 3.36 19.74 5.50
C ILE A 432 2.82 18.43 6.08
N GLY A 433 3.63 17.68 6.84
CA GLY A 433 3.20 16.44 7.50
C GLY A 433 3.21 15.21 6.58
N VAL A 434 4.10 15.19 5.58
CA VAL A 434 4.22 14.09 4.61
C VAL A 434 5.60 13.46 4.68
N ASN A 435 5.63 12.13 4.70
CA ASN A 435 6.84 11.33 4.51
C ASN A 435 7.01 10.97 3.03
N ILE A 436 8.25 10.84 2.59
CA ILE A 436 8.61 10.52 1.21
C ILE A 436 9.42 9.23 1.16
N MET A 437 9.01 8.30 0.31
CA MET A 437 9.60 6.97 0.19
C MET A 437 9.99 6.70 -1.26
N PRO A 438 11.30 6.65 -1.56
CA PRO A 438 11.75 6.29 -2.90
C PRO A 438 11.49 4.81 -3.20
N GLN A 439 11.05 4.53 -4.43
CA GLN A 439 10.89 3.19 -4.97
C GLN A 439 11.64 3.08 -6.32
N PRO A 440 11.91 1.88 -6.86
CA PRO A 440 12.71 1.73 -8.08
C PRO A 440 12.24 2.56 -9.28
N ASN A 441 10.93 2.74 -9.44
CA ASN A 441 10.31 3.44 -10.57
C ASN A 441 9.29 4.51 -10.17
N SER A 442 9.24 4.85 -8.87
CA SER A 442 8.20 5.70 -8.31
C SER A 442 8.68 6.35 -7.02
N VAL A 443 7.91 7.34 -6.57
CA VAL A 443 8.09 7.96 -5.25
C VAL A 443 6.73 8.00 -4.57
N VAL A 444 6.64 7.42 -3.38
CA VAL A 444 5.40 7.35 -2.59
C VAL A 444 5.44 8.39 -1.49
N PHE A 445 4.31 9.03 -1.27
CA PHE A 445 4.08 10.04 -0.25
C PHE A 445 2.99 9.55 0.68
N SER A 446 3.33 9.38 1.95
CA SER A 446 2.40 8.96 3.00
C SER A 446 2.35 10.00 4.10
N LYS A 447 1.41 9.88 5.03
CA LYS A 447 1.39 10.74 6.21
C LYS A 447 2.67 10.53 7.05
N LEU A 448 3.27 11.63 7.48
CA LEU A 448 4.44 11.59 8.35
C LEU A 448 4.12 10.90 9.68
N GLY A 449 5.00 10.00 10.12
CA GLY A 449 4.82 9.19 11.33
C GLY A 449 3.99 7.92 11.13
N ILE A 450 3.39 7.73 9.95
CA ILE A 450 2.62 6.53 9.61
C ILE A 450 3.45 5.63 8.69
N ASN A 451 3.62 4.38 9.11
CA ASN A 451 4.28 3.34 8.32
C ASN A 451 3.83 1.95 8.82
N LYS A 452 4.50 0.88 8.35
CA LYS A 452 4.15 -0.50 8.73
C LYS A 452 4.14 -0.75 10.24
N SER A 453 4.96 -0.02 11.02
CA SER A 453 5.00 -0.12 12.48
C SER A 453 3.71 0.36 13.15
N THR A 454 2.98 1.28 12.52
CA THR A 454 1.72 1.83 13.05
C THR A 454 0.68 0.74 13.29
N THR A 455 0.56 -0.21 12.35
CA THR A 455 -0.35 -1.37 12.51
C THR A 455 0.09 -2.28 13.64
N VAL A 456 1.40 -2.51 13.80
CA VAL A 456 1.94 -3.36 14.88
C VAL A 456 1.67 -2.72 16.24
N GLN A 457 1.92 -1.42 16.40
CA GLN A 457 1.61 -0.66 17.63
C GLN A 457 0.14 -0.77 18.01
N TYR A 458 -0.75 -0.63 17.01
CA TYR A 458 -2.18 -0.76 17.21
C TYR A 458 -2.57 -2.17 17.71
N LEU A 459 -2.02 -3.23 17.12
CA LEU A 459 -2.29 -4.61 17.53
C LEU A 459 -1.71 -4.96 18.90
N LEU A 460 -0.54 -4.42 19.24
CA LEU A 460 0.08 -4.58 20.55
C LEU A 460 -0.65 -3.78 21.65
N GLY A 461 -1.49 -2.81 21.28
CA GLY A 461 -2.15 -1.92 22.22
C GLY A 461 -1.19 -0.97 22.96
N GLU A 462 0.05 -0.82 22.46
CA GLU A 462 1.08 0.03 23.08
C GLU A 462 0.68 1.52 23.06
N ASN A 463 -0.27 1.91 22.20
CA ASN A 463 -0.83 3.26 22.10
C ASN A 463 -1.61 3.72 23.35
N VAL A 464 -1.97 2.81 24.25
CA VAL A 464 -2.77 3.13 25.44
C VAL A 464 -1.93 2.87 26.68
N ASP A 465 -1.11 3.87 27.02
CA ASP A 465 -0.48 3.98 28.33
C ASP A 465 -1.62 4.06 29.37
N ARG A 466 -2.08 2.91 29.89
CA ARG A 466 -3.28 2.79 30.77
C ARG A 466 -3.17 3.64 32.05
N ASN A 467 -1.97 4.08 32.39
CA ASN A 467 -1.69 4.93 33.55
C ASN A 467 -1.68 6.43 33.21
N ARG A 468 -1.72 6.80 31.93
CA ARG A 468 -2.06 8.17 31.52
C ARG A 468 -3.57 8.26 31.46
N SER A 469 -4.19 8.50 32.61
CA SER A 469 -5.54 9.02 32.69
C SER A 469 -5.56 10.36 31.93
N PHE A 470 -5.86 10.31 30.63
CA PHE A 470 -6.38 11.49 29.95
C PHE A 470 -7.50 12.03 30.84
N PRO A 471 -7.49 13.33 31.17
CA PRO A 471 -8.50 13.89 32.03
C PRO A 471 -9.85 13.51 31.45
N LYS A 472 -10.62 12.71 32.20
CA LYS A 472 -12.03 12.42 31.88
C LYS A 472 -12.62 13.77 31.50
N VAL A 473 -13.17 13.88 30.30
CA VAL A 473 -13.98 15.04 29.95
C VAL A 473 -15.22 14.94 30.84
N VAL A 474 -15.12 15.52 32.04
CA VAL A 474 -16.19 15.58 33.04
C VAL A 474 -17.20 16.56 32.48
N GLY A 475 -18.21 16.06 31.77
CA GLY A 475 -19.20 16.94 31.14
C GLY A 475 -20.47 16.29 30.62
N VAL A 476 -20.56 14.96 30.53
CA VAL A 476 -21.82 14.29 30.19
C VAL A 476 -21.94 13.03 31.04
N GLY A 477 -22.89 13.05 31.97
CA GLY A 477 -23.17 11.97 32.92
C GLY A 477 -23.78 10.75 32.24
N SER A 478 -22.93 9.91 31.66
CA SER A 478 -23.27 8.52 31.35
C SER A 478 -21.96 7.73 31.39
N SER A 479 -21.74 6.96 32.45
CA SER A 479 -20.58 6.07 32.56
C SER A 479 -20.53 5.12 31.37
N PRO A 480 -19.53 5.21 30.47
CA PRO A 480 -19.22 4.13 29.56
C PRO A 480 -18.10 3.32 30.21
N SER A 481 -18.25 2.01 30.29
CA SER A 481 -17.09 1.12 30.36
C SER A 481 -16.13 1.50 29.22
N HIS A 482 -14.98 2.11 29.52
CA HIS A 482 -13.92 2.43 28.55
C HIS A 482 -13.20 1.15 28.05
N ARG A 483 -13.96 0.14 27.62
CA ARG A 483 -13.54 -0.66 26.47
C ARG A 483 -14.05 0.12 25.27
N GLY A 484 -13.16 0.79 24.54
CA GLY A 484 -13.52 1.35 23.25
C GLY A 484 -14.22 0.27 22.40
N PRO A 485 -15.31 0.57 21.67
CA PRO A 485 -16.24 -0.47 21.23
C PRO A 485 -15.69 -1.48 20.22
N CYS A 486 -14.54 -1.25 19.57
CA CYS A 486 -14.15 -2.07 18.40
C CYS A 486 -12.65 -2.37 18.24
N GLY A 487 -11.79 -1.93 19.18
CA GLY A 487 -10.36 -2.22 19.13
C GLY A 487 -10.06 -3.71 19.37
N PRO A 488 -9.12 -4.34 18.62
CA PRO A 488 -8.71 -5.70 18.91
C PRO A 488 -8.15 -5.78 20.34
N THR A 489 -8.45 -6.87 21.05
CA THR A 489 -7.81 -7.15 22.33
C THR A 489 -6.29 -7.13 22.13
N PRO A 490 -5.53 -6.39 22.96
CA PRO A 490 -4.08 -6.33 22.83
C PRO A 490 -3.48 -7.72 22.71
N VAL A 491 -2.67 -7.93 21.69
CA VAL A 491 -2.08 -9.23 21.38
C VAL A 491 -0.82 -9.43 22.22
N CYS A 492 -0.64 -10.62 22.77
CA CYS A 492 0.58 -10.98 23.48
C CYS A 492 1.77 -10.96 22.51
N SER A 493 2.72 -10.02 22.68
CA SER A 493 3.91 -9.88 21.82
C SER A 493 4.71 -11.18 21.63
N ALA A 494 4.75 -12.06 22.63
CA ALA A 494 5.45 -13.35 22.55
C ALA A 494 4.78 -14.38 21.61
N LYS A 495 3.55 -14.10 21.16
CA LYS A 495 2.81 -14.90 20.17
C LYS A 495 2.67 -14.19 18.82
N ILE A 496 3.47 -13.14 18.60
CA ILE A 496 3.50 -12.41 17.33
C ILE A 496 4.84 -12.68 16.66
N LEU A 497 4.77 -12.98 15.37
CA LEU A 497 5.96 -12.98 14.51
C LEU A 497 5.70 -12.09 13.29
N ALA A 498 6.76 -11.45 12.81
CA ALA A 498 6.74 -10.60 11.63
C ALA A 498 7.60 -11.21 10.51
N LEU A 499 7.15 -11.11 9.25
CA LEU A 499 7.87 -11.56 8.06
C LEU A 499 8.11 -10.39 7.09
N GLY A 500 9.25 -10.38 6.41
CA GLY A 500 9.54 -9.44 5.33
C GLY A 500 10.83 -9.74 4.58
N ASP A 501 10.93 -9.25 3.35
CA ASP A 501 12.08 -9.46 2.46
C ASP A 501 13.09 -8.29 2.53
N ASN A 502 12.68 -7.12 3.02
CA ASN A 502 13.49 -5.90 3.02
C ASN A 502 13.60 -5.26 4.43
N PRO A 503 14.24 -5.94 5.41
CA PRO A 503 14.34 -5.45 6.80
C PRO A 503 15.02 -4.09 6.94
N HIS A 504 15.81 -3.69 5.94
CA HIS A 504 16.62 -2.48 5.95
C HIS A 504 15.92 -1.27 5.33
N THR A 505 14.75 -1.43 4.69
CA THR A 505 14.01 -0.32 4.05
C THR A 505 12.51 -0.40 4.35
N THR A 506 11.72 -0.94 3.42
CA THR A 506 10.25 -0.94 3.48
C THR A 506 9.70 -1.72 4.66
N ASP A 507 10.39 -2.80 5.08
CA ASP A 507 9.99 -3.62 6.23
C ASP A 507 10.68 -3.23 7.53
N HIS A 508 11.52 -2.19 7.52
CA HIS A 508 12.20 -1.74 8.72
C HIS A 508 11.22 -1.45 9.86
N GLY A 509 10.04 -0.89 9.54
CA GLY A 509 8.98 -0.65 10.51
C GLY A 509 8.45 -1.91 11.22
N LEU A 510 8.66 -3.11 10.67
CA LEU A 510 8.33 -4.38 11.32
C LEU A 510 9.45 -4.88 12.24
N THR A 511 10.68 -4.38 12.07
CA THR A 511 11.87 -4.82 12.83
C THR A 511 12.06 -4.06 14.14
N VAL A 512 11.44 -2.89 14.30
CA VAL A 512 11.70 -1.98 15.44
C VAL A 512 11.19 -2.51 16.79
N PHE A 513 10.29 -3.49 16.79
CA PHE A 513 9.69 -4.06 18.00
C PHE A 513 10.56 -5.19 18.55
N ARG A 514 11.42 -4.89 19.53
CA ARG A 514 12.34 -5.89 20.12
C ARG A 514 11.65 -7.13 20.68
N LYS A 515 10.38 -7.02 21.09
CA LYS A 515 9.57 -8.13 21.63
C LYS A 515 8.90 -8.98 20.54
N VAL A 516 8.89 -8.51 19.29
CA VAL A 516 8.34 -9.24 18.15
C VAL A 516 9.52 -9.79 17.35
N ARG A 517 9.51 -11.10 17.11
CA ARG A 517 10.52 -11.72 16.25
C ARG A 517 10.26 -11.34 14.80
N PHE A 518 11.27 -10.81 14.12
CA PHE A 518 11.21 -10.56 12.69
C PHE A 518 11.99 -11.66 11.96
N ILE A 519 11.37 -12.29 10.97
CA ILE A 519 11.98 -13.32 10.12
C ILE A 519 12.21 -12.71 8.75
N SER A 520 13.48 -12.51 8.41
CA SER A 520 13.91 -12.01 7.12
C SER A 520 13.94 -13.14 6.09
N VAL A 521 13.27 -12.92 4.98
CA VAL A 521 13.29 -13.81 3.80
C VAL A 521 14.01 -13.17 2.61
N GLU A 522 14.84 -12.15 2.85
CA GLU A 522 15.72 -11.51 1.87
C GLU A 522 16.55 -12.57 1.12
N LYS A 523 16.82 -12.40 -0.18
CA LYS A 523 17.71 -13.36 -0.87
C LYS A 523 19.09 -13.36 -0.23
N MET A 524 19.67 -14.54 -0.07
CA MET A 524 21.01 -14.68 0.51
C MET A 524 22.04 -13.85 -0.25
N SER A 525 22.01 -13.87 -1.58
CA SER A 525 22.92 -13.08 -2.41
C SER A 525 22.75 -11.57 -2.21
N GLN A 526 21.52 -11.09 -2.03
CA GLN A 526 21.23 -9.67 -1.77
C GLN A 526 21.74 -9.27 -0.38
N ARG A 527 21.49 -10.12 0.63
CA ARG A 527 21.98 -9.93 2.00
C ARG A 527 23.51 -9.90 2.06
N GLU A 528 24.17 -10.86 1.43
CA GLU A 528 25.64 -10.93 1.32
C GLU A 528 26.20 -9.69 0.63
N GLU A 529 25.64 -9.28 -0.52
CA GLU A 529 26.08 -8.08 -1.23
C GLU A 529 25.93 -6.82 -0.35
N ARG A 530 24.83 -6.72 0.40
CA ARG A 530 24.58 -5.62 1.33
C ARG A 530 25.61 -5.59 2.45
N HIS A 531 25.91 -6.72 3.09
CA HIS A 531 26.95 -6.81 4.12
C HIS A 531 28.34 -6.46 3.59
N GLN A 532 28.71 -6.98 2.42
CA GLN A 532 29.97 -6.64 1.77
C GLN A 532 30.05 -5.15 1.42
N ARG A 533 28.92 -4.53 1.03
CA ARG A 533 28.85 -3.09 0.76
C ARG A 533 29.04 -2.26 2.04
N ILE A 534 28.42 -2.68 3.15
CA ILE A 534 28.60 -2.05 4.47
C ILE A 534 30.07 -2.12 4.88
N GLU A 535 30.68 -3.31 4.82
CA GLU A 535 32.08 -3.53 5.21
C GLU A 535 33.06 -2.74 4.33
N ARG A 536 32.89 -2.76 3.01
CA ARG A 536 33.69 -1.94 2.09
C ARG A 536 33.60 -0.45 2.43
N ARG A 537 32.40 0.06 2.73
CA ARG A 537 32.20 1.47 3.05
C ARG A 537 32.84 1.84 4.40
N LEU A 538 32.69 1.00 5.41
CA LEU A 538 33.31 1.19 6.73
C LEU A 538 34.84 1.17 6.63
N ASN A 539 35.41 0.17 5.94
CA ASN A 539 36.86 0.03 5.78
C ASN A 539 37.47 1.19 4.99
N ARG A 540 36.83 1.59 3.87
CA ARG A 540 37.27 2.75 3.08
C ARG A 540 37.28 4.03 3.92
N THR A 541 36.19 4.30 4.66
CA THR A 541 36.07 5.52 5.47
C THR A 541 37.09 5.54 6.60
N ARG A 542 37.26 4.41 7.30
CA ARG A 542 38.28 4.25 8.35
C ARG A 542 39.70 4.47 7.81
N MET A 543 40.00 3.96 6.62
CA MET A 543 41.31 4.14 6.00
C MET A 543 41.57 5.61 5.65
N LEU A 544 40.62 6.31 5.01
CA LEU A 544 40.76 7.72 4.65
C LEU A 544 40.96 8.60 5.89
N GLU A 545 40.17 8.39 6.95
CA GLU A 545 40.31 9.16 8.19
C GLU A 545 41.65 8.92 8.88
N ARG A 546 42.21 7.70 8.82
CA ARG A 546 43.56 7.40 9.34
C ARG A 546 44.67 8.13 8.58
N LEU A 547 44.45 8.43 7.30
CA LEU A 547 45.36 9.22 6.48
C LEU A 547 45.17 10.74 6.69
N GLY A 548 44.26 11.16 7.57
CA GLY A 548 43.90 12.57 7.75
C GLY A 548 43.03 13.14 6.62
N GLU A 549 42.58 12.30 5.70
CA GLU A 549 41.70 12.70 4.60
C GLU A 549 40.24 12.75 5.06
N LYS A 550 39.47 13.69 4.50
CA LYS A 550 38.02 13.77 4.72
C LYS A 550 37.30 12.94 3.65
N PRO A 551 36.48 11.95 4.02
CA PRO A 551 35.61 11.24 3.09
C PRO A 551 34.77 12.22 2.27
N ARG A 552 34.71 12.04 0.95
CA ARG A 552 33.85 12.83 0.06
C ARG A 552 32.89 11.94 -0.73
N MET A 553 31.68 12.44 -0.95
CA MET A 553 30.67 11.84 -1.81
C MET A 553 31.04 12.08 -3.30
N PRO A 554 30.45 11.34 -4.26
CA PRO A 554 30.72 11.53 -5.69
C PRO A 554 30.42 12.95 -6.21
N ASP A 555 29.52 13.67 -5.54
CA ASP A 555 29.18 15.07 -5.85
C ASP A 555 30.12 16.10 -5.18
N GLY A 556 31.18 15.64 -4.51
CA GLY A 556 32.15 16.47 -3.83
C GLY A 556 31.75 16.92 -2.42
N SER A 557 30.53 16.63 -1.98
CA SER A 557 30.06 16.95 -0.63
C SER A 557 30.75 16.09 0.44
N THR A 558 30.74 16.55 1.69
CA THR A 558 31.33 15.81 2.82
C THR A 558 30.59 14.49 3.01
N ALA A 559 31.30 13.37 2.93
CA ALA A 559 30.71 12.07 3.28
C ALA A 559 30.72 11.88 4.80
N PRO A 560 29.81 11.05 5.35
CA PRO A 560 29.74 10.81 6.78
C PRO A 560 31.06 10.24 7.31
N SER A 561 31.45 10.69 8.49
CA SER A 561 32.60 10.15 9.22
C SER A 561 32.41 8.68 9.59
N PHE A 562 33.47 7.97 9.95
CA PHE A 562 33.39 6.59 10.41
C PHE A 562 32.44 6.45 11.59
N LYS A 563 32.51 7.38 12.56
CA LYS A 563 31.61 7.42 13.71
C LYS A 563 30.14 7.56 13.30
N GLU A 564 29.84 8.45 12.35
CA GLU A 564 28.48 8.65 11.85
C GLU A 564 27.98 7.44 11.05
N LEU A 565 28.84 6.79 10.27
CA LEU A 565 28.49 5.56 9.56
C LEU A 565 28.17 4.42 10.53
N VAL A 566 28.99 4.21 11.57
CA VAL A 566 28.71 3.21 12.60
C VAL A 566 27.38 3.51 13.30
N ALA A 567 27.11 4.77 13.63
CA ALA A 567 25.83 5.18 14.22
C ALA A 567 24.62 4.99 13.26
N SER A 568 24.87 4.87 11.95
CA SER A 568 23.82 4.61 10.96
C SER A 568 23.51 3.12 10.75
N LEU A 569 24.35 2.20 11.23
CA LEU A 569 24.15 0.75 11.05
C LEU A 569 22.90 0.22 11.74
N THR A 570 22.40 0.94 12.75
CA THR A 570 21.18 0.60 13.48
C THR A 570 19.96 1.40 13.03
N LYS A 571 20.09 2.21 11.98
CA LYS A 571 19.01 3.05 11.45
C LYS A 571 18.46 2.46 10.16
N CYS A 572 17.21 2.78 9.84
CA CYS A 572 16.61 2.47 8.55
C CYS A 572 17.51 2.97 7.39
N GLY A 573 17.74 2.11 6.40
CA GLY A 573 18.38 2.47 5.14
C GLY A 573 19.37 1.43 4.61
N PRO A 574 20.02 1.72 3.48
CA PRO A 574 20.94 0.79 2.81
C PRO A 574 22.18 0.37 3.61
N LEU A 575 22.43 1.01 4.75
CA LEU A 575 23.53 0.70 5.66
C LEU A 575 23.09 -0.05 6.92
N MET A 576 21.79 -0.33 7.09
CA MET A 576 21.33 -1.11 8.23
C MET A 576 22.01 -2.49 8.21
N ASP A 577 22.66 -2.83 9.32
CA ASP A 577 23.28 -4.12 9.54
C ASP A 577 22.38 -4.95 10.45
N ASP A 578 21.61 -5.85 9.83
CA ASP A 578 20.67 -6.75 10.52
C ASP A 578 21.35 -7.67 11.53
N ARG A 579 22.67 -7.90 11.42
CA ARG A 579 23.44 -8.68 12.41
C ARG A 579 23.46 -8.03 13.81
N LEU A 580 23.17 -6.72 13.88
CA LEU A 580 23.13 -5.96 15.13
C LEU A 580 21.76 -6.04 15.84
N PHE A 581 20.76 -6.68 15.24
CA PHE A 581 19.39 -6.72 15.75
C PHE A 581 19.06 -8.13 16.27
N PRO A 582 19.06 -8.34 17.59
CA PRO A 582 18.89 -9.69 18.15
C PRO A 582 17.52 -10.29 17.87
N ASN A 583 16.49 -9.46 17.58
CA ASN A 583 15.15 -9.90 17.24
C ASN A 583 14.95 -10.24 15.76
N ILE A 584 15.96 -10.01 14.90
CA ILE A 584 15.95 -10.40 13.49
C ILE A 584 16.56 -11.81 13.38
N ALA A 585 15.78 -12.75 12.85
CA ALA A 585 16.24 -14.03 12.34
C ALA A 585 16.24 -13.97 10.81
N TYR A 586 17.12 -14.74 10.17
CA TYR A 586 17.21 -14.83 8.72
C TYR A 586 16.91 -16.26 8.30
N VAL A 587 15.99 -16.42 7.34
CA VAL A 587 15.66 -17.71 6.68
C VAL A 587 16.04 -17.64 5.20
N GLY A 588 15.74 -16.51 4.55
CA GLY A 588 16.01 -16.27 3.13
C GLY A 588 14.98 -16.82 2.16
N ASN A 589 15.34 -16.86 0.86
CA ASN A 589 14.59 -17.48 -0.23
C ASN A 589 13.15 -16.96 -0.49
N GLU A 590 12.86 -15.70 -0.17
CA GLU A 590 11.57 -15.04 -0.49
C GLU A 590 10.35 -15.91 -0.08
N GLU A 591 9.37 -16.06 -0.97
CA GLU A 591 8.14 -16.81 -0.72
C GLU A 591 8.35 -18.32 -0.46
N ASP A 592 9.39 -18.92 -1.03
CA ASP A 592 9.71 -20.33 -0.81
C ASP A 592 10.23 -20.54 0.62
N GLY A 593 11.13 -19.66 1.08
CA GLY A 593 11.64 -19.70 2.44
C GLY A 593 10.56 -19.42 3.48
N THR A 594 9.63 -18.49 3.20
CA THR A 594 8.45 -18.28 4.03
C THR A 594 7.61 -19.56 4.16
N ALA A 595 7.34 -20.25 3.04
CA ALA A 595 6.52 -21.46 3.05
C ALA A 595 7.16 -22.60 3.85
N ILE A 596 8.47 -22.82 3.67
CA ILE A 596 9.26 -23.79 4.43
C ILE A 596 9.19 -23.45 5.93
N PHE A 597 9.55 -22.22 6.29
CA PHE A 597 9.54 -21.76 7.68
C PHE A 597 8.18 -21.93 8.36
N LEU A 598 7.08 -21.49 7.72
CA LEU A 598 5.74 -21.63 8.29
C LEU A 598 5.32 -23.09 8.44
N THR A 599 5.70 -23.95 7.50
CA THR A 599 5.43 -25.39 7.58
C THR A 599 6.15 -26.00 8.77
N THR A 600 7.46 -25.78 8.88
CA THR A 600 8.27 -26.28 10.00
C THR A 600 7.77 -25.75 11.35
N LEU A 601 7.44 -24.46 11.44
CA LEU A 601 6.88 -23.89 12.67
C LEU A 601 5.59 -24.60 13.09
N MET A 602 4.69 -24.84 12.15
CA MET A 602 3.44 -25.52 12.45
C MET A 602 3.63 -27.00 12.80
N ASP A 603 4.65 -27.65 12.24
CA ASP A 603 5.00 -29.03 12.57
C ASP A 603 5.61 -29.13 13.98
N GLU A 604 6.54 -28.24 14.35
CA GLU A 604 7.10 -28.14 15.70
C GLU A 604 6.02 -27.85 16.76
N LEU A 605 5.01 -27.06 16.38
CA LEU A 605 3.85 -26.79 17.23
C LEU A 605 2.84 -27.94 17.28
N ASN A 606 3.00 -29.00 16.49
CA ASN A 606 2.04 -30.09 16.31
C ASN A 606 0.66 -29.61 15.82
N VAL A 607 0.63 -28.58 14.97
CA VAL A 607 -0.61 -28.09 14.35
C VAL A 607 -1.16 -29.21 13.45
N PRO A 608 -2.43 -29.60 13.54
CA PRO A 608 -2.98 -30.61 12.63
C PRO A 608 -2.83 -30.24 11.13
N PRO A 609 -2.41 -31.17 10.26
CA PRO A 609 -2.42 -30.97 8.81
C PRO A 609 -3.85 -31.09 8.24
N PHE A 610 -4.03 -30.70 6.98
CA PHE A 610 -5.35 -30.66 6.33
C PHE A 610 -6.03 -32.03 6.13
N ASN A 611 -5.26 -33.09 5.97
CA ASN A 611 -5.78 -34.39 5.49
C ASN A 611 -6.48 -35.20 6.59
N ILE A 612 -6.42 -34.76 7.84
CA ILE A 612 -7.15 -35.42 8.93
C ILE A 612 -8.58 -34.86 8.88
N SER A 613 -9.53 -35.70 8.44
CA SER A 613 -10.96 -35.37 8.44
C SER A 613 -11.30 -34.62 9.73
N THR A 614 -11.69 -33.36 9.60
CA THR A 614 -11.91 -32.42 10.70
C THR A 614 -12.78 -33.03 11.80
N LYS A 615 -13.65 -33.99 11.46
CA LYS A 615 -14.46 -34.76 12.40
C LYS A 615 -13.66 -35.55 13.46
N LEU A 616 -12.42 -35.97 13.20
CA LEU A 616 -11.59 -36.74 14.14
C LEU A 616 -10.76 -35.85 15.08
N ALA A 617 -10.21 -34.73 14.59
CA ALA A 617 -9.40 -33.83 15.41
C ALA A 617 -10.22 -33.08 16.47
N CYS A 618 -11.52 -32.87 16.22
CA CYS A 618 -12.43 -32.14 17.11
C CYS A 618 -12.71 -32.81 18.46
N LYS A 619 -12.36 -34.10 18.63
CA LYS A 619 -12.58 -34.83 19.89
C LYS A 619 -11.42 -34.72 20.89
N ALA A 620 -10.25 -34.26 20.48
CA ALA A 620 -9.12 -34.03 21.38
C ALA A 620 -9.09 -32.54 21.73
N GLY A 621 -9.21 -32.20 23.02
CA GLY A 621 -9.24 -30.81 23.51
C GLY A 621 -7.96 -30.04 23.20
N ALA A 622 -7.80 -29.56 21.97
CA ALA A 622 -6.62 -28.83 21.51
C ALA A 622 -6.48 -27.53 22.31
N THR A 623 -5.50 -27.50 23.21
CA THR A 623 -5.19 -26.34 24.02
C THR A 623 -4.56 -25.24 23.16
N PRO A 624 -4.81 -23.95 23.47
CA PRO A 624 -4.03 -22.87 22.88
C PRO A 624 -2.55 -23.04 23.21
N VAL A 625 -1.68 -22.92 22.20
CA VAL A 625 -0.22 -22.95 22.40
C VAL A 625 0.16 -21.84 23.38
N ASP A 626 0.94 -22.13 24.42
CA ASP A 626 1.43 -21.11 25.34
C ASP A 626 2.62 -20.32 24.74
N PRO A 627 2.97 -19.13 25.26
CA PRO A 627 4.04 -18.31 24.68
C PRO A 627 5.44 -18.96 24.67
N GLU A 628 5.76 -19.82 25.65
CA GLU A 628 7.10 -20.43 25.77
C GLU A 628 7.28 -21.50 24.71
N THR A 629 6.31 -22.41 24.59
CA THR A 629 6.25 -23.42 23.52
C THR A 629 6.32 -22.77 22.14
N PHE A 630 5.61 -21.65 21.95
CA PHE A 630 5.66 -20.91 20.69
C PHE A 630 7.05 -20.35 20.37
N THR A 631 7.73 -19.78 21.37
CA THR A 631 9.07 -19.19 21.21
C THR A 631 10.14 -20.26 20.95
N GLU A 632 10.03 -21.41 21.61
CA GLU A 632 10.93 -22.55 21.37
C GLU A 632 10.76 -23.11 19.95
N ALA A 633 9.52 -23.41 19.55
CA ALA A 633 9.19 -23.90 18.21
C ALA A 633 9.64 -22.91 17.11
N LEU A 634 9.47 -21.61 17.35
CA LEU A 634 9.94 -20.56 16.47
C LEU A 634 11.46 -20.60 16.25
N SER A 635 12.23 -20.81 17.31
CA SER A 635 13.70 -20.85 17.22
C SER A 635 14.17 -22.07 16.41
N LYS A 636 13.57 -23.25 16.65
CA LYS A 636 13.84 -24.48 15.88
C LYS A 636 13.46 -24.34 14.41
N ALA A 637 12.29 -23.77 14.13
CA ALA A 637 11.82 -23.56 12.77
C ALA A 637 12.73 -22.63 11.96
N VAL A 638 13.27 -21.57 12.59
CA VAL A 638 14.26 -20.69 11.94
C VAL A 638 15.52 -21.47 11.55
N GLU A 639 16.07 -22.27 12.47
CA GLU A 639 17.29 -23.05 12.23
C GLU A 639 17.10 -24.04 11.08
N LEU A 640 16.04 -24.84 11.13
CA LEU A 640 15.73 -25.85 10.12
C LEU A 640 15.46 -25.23 8.74
N ALA A 641 14.64 -24.18 8.67
CA ALA A 641 14.32 -23.51 7.41
C ALA A 641 15.54 -22.84 6.78
N SER A 642 16.44 -22.28 7.60
CA SER A 642 17.68 -21.67 7.12
C SER A 642 18.64 -22.71 6.51
N CYS A 643 18.73 -23.89 7.13
CA CYS A 643 19.53 -25.00 6.62
C CYS A 643 18.97 -25.53 5.29
N GLU A 644 17.65 -25.71 5.19
CA GLU A 644 17.00 -26.17 3.96
C GLU A 644 17.13 -25.15 2.82
N ALA A 645 16.98 -23.85 3.14
CA ALA A 645 17.18 -22.76 2.19
C ALA A 645 18.60 -22.76 1.58
N GLN A 646 19.62 -23.12 2.37
CA GLN A 646 21.00 -23.26 1.90
C GLN A 646 21.19 -24.54 1.08
N ALA A 647 20.57 -25.66 1.47
CA ALA A 647 20.67 -26.93 0.75
C ALA A 647 20.03 -26.86 -0.65
N GLY A 648 18.88 -26.18 -0.79
CA GLY A 648 18.16 -26.02 -2.06
C GLY A 648 18.98 -25.37 -3.18
N LYS A 649 19.90 -24.46 -2.83
CA LYS A 649 20.86 -23.85 -3.78
C LYS A 649 21.73 -24.88 -4.51
N THR A 650 22.04 -26.00 -3.85
CA THR A 650 22.89 -27.04 -4.43
C THR A 650 22.17 -27.79 -5.55
N LYS A 651 20.84 -27.92 -5.45
CA LYS A 651 20.03 -28.64 -6.43
C LYS A 651 19.61 -27.80 -7.64
N SER A 652 19.57 -26.46 -7.53
CA SER A 652 19.21 -25.59 -8.67
C SER A 652 20.40 -25.19 -9.55
N ASN A 653 21.63 -25.43 -9.08
CA ASN A 653 22.88 -25.12 -9.80
C ASN A 653 23.51 -26.36 -10.47
N LEU A 654 22.90 -27.54 -10.26
CA LEU A 654 23.15 -28.78 -11.01
C LEU A 654 22.05 -28.92 -12.07
#